data_AF-A0A0V1PGG3-F1
#
_entry.id   AF-A0A0V1PGG3-F1
#
_cell.length_a   1.000
_cell.length_b   1.000
_cell.length_c   1.000
_cell.angle_alpha   90.00
_cell.angle_beta   90.00
_cell.angle_gamma   90.00
#
_symmetry.space_group_name_H-M   'P 1'
#
loop_
_entity.id
_entity.type
_entity.pdbx_description
1 polymer ?
#
loop_
_entity_poly.entity_id
_entity_poly.type
_entity_poly.pdbx_seq_one_letter_code
_entity_poly.pdbx_strand_id
1 'polypeptide(L)'
;MDGNCQDNPVENSGSEVKASKIIGSASRYVKLNVGGWLYYTTIGTLTKEDSMLRAMFSGRMDVLTDQDGWVLIDRCGKNFDVILNYLRDGSVALPACNAFVEQIMAEATYYCLQGLVRLCQNWFESCQWSEEEVKSCRVPIICAASEEKLLLQSTSRPAIKLLLNRHNNKYSYTPTSDDNLLKNLELFDKLALRFNERVLFIKDVSAANEVCSWTFFGYGQKVAEVCCTSIVYAPDRKQTKVEFPEARIYEEAMNALLYENVAPTPARCADAGSPSVAVCQHCLSNVFNDEVKTRQVHWKTPTDDVNSLENSNVIRVVESFKNDLEISHSKYSAKYIQGCKEVKKARIIGPPYRYVKLNVGGCLYYTTIGTLTKEESMLRLMFTGKVDVLTDEDGWILIDRCGKYFDDVLNFLRDGKVALPSCKIYVQQLLIEASHYSLNGLIRFCQNWLDSLHMSEEVVKTCHISLVNSSEEKLSLQYVKRPVIKLTINRKHQKYAYCANAATDANLLKNLELFDKLALRFKDRILFIKDVGLSNEICSWSFYTSSQKEVQVSCTTASGSSHALAIDKRQTLVEFPEARIYEEAMNTLLRENIPSAPCTDAGSPLVKQCQHCLSSISGDEVTHDKATSSLKTVHGPP
;
A
#
# COMPACT_ATOMS: atom_id res chain seq x y z
N MET A 1 34.23 -61.47 -31.40
CA MET A 1 33.12 -61.94 -30.54
C MET A 1 32.07 -60.86 -30.63
N ASP A 2 31.25 -60.97 -31.67
CA ASP A 2 30.09 -60.11 -31.88
C ASP A 2 28.91 -60.72 -31.12
N GLY A 3 28.32 -59.92 -30.22
CA GLY A 3 27.19 -60.29 -29.38
C GLY A 3 25.98 -59.42 -29.69
N ASN A 4 25.04 -60.04 -30.38
CA ASN A 4 23.76 -59.54 -30.90
C ASN A 4 22.78 -59.14 -29.76
N CYS A 5 22.24 -57.92 -29.77
CA CYS A 5 21.06 -57.55 -28.98
C CYS A 5 19.91 -57.29 -29.93
N GLN A 6 18.89 -58.14 -29.86
CA GLN A 6 17.68 -58.08 -30.69
C GLN A 6 16.79 -56.91 -30.30
N ASP A 7 16.36 -56.14 -31.30
CA ASP A 7 15.31 -55.14 -31.22
C ASP A 7 13.96 -55.79 -30.90
N ASN A 8 13.28 -55.30 -29.86
CA ASN A 8 11.83 -55.39 -29.72
C ASN A 8 11.24 -54.03 -30.09
N PRO A 9 10.29 -53.94 -31.04
CA PRO A 9 9.64 -52.67 -31.36
C PRO A 9 8.71 -52.26 -30.21
N VAL A 10 8.98 -51.11 -29.61
CA VAL A 10 8.04 -50.40 -28.75
C VAL A 10 6.91 -49.92 -29.66
N GLU A 11 5.71 -50.47 -29.49
CA GLU A 11 4.50 -49.95 -30.11
C GLU A 11 4.27 -48.51 -29.64
N ASN A 12 4.50 -47.57 -30.55
CA ASN A 12 4.22 -46.16 -30.35
C ASN A 12 2.70 -45.95 -30.51
N SER A 13 1.96 -45.95 -29.41
CA SER A 13 0.55 -45.52 -29.39
C SER A 13 0.47 -44.00 -29.54
N GLY A 14 0.66 -43.52 -30.77
CA GLY A 14 0.50 -42.11 -31.11
C GLY A 14 -0.98 -41.71 -31.01
N SER A 15 -1.29 -40.79 -30.11
CA SER A 15 -2.61 -40.15 -29.98
C SER A 15 -2.99 -39.47 -31.31
N GLU A 16 -4.04 -39.95 -31.97
CA GLU A 16 -4.47 -39.48 -33.28
C GLU A 16 -5.09 -38.06 -33.17
N VAL A 17 -4.38 -37.03 -33.64
CA VAL A 17 -4.86 -35.62 -33.66
C VAL A 17 -5.59 -35.36 -34.98
N LYS A 18 -6.80 -34.78 -34.92
CA LYS A 18 -7.65 -34.49 -36.08
C LYS A 18 -7.98 -33.00 -36.16
N ALA A 19 -7.91 -32.43 -37.36
CA ALA A 19 -8.43 -31.09 -37.65
C ALA A 19 -9.95 -31.16 -37.81
N SER A 20 -10.69 -30.37 -37.03
CA SER A 20 -12.16 -30.35 -37.08
C SER A 20 -12.73 -28.95 -36.89
N LYS A 21 -13.90 -28.68 -37.46
CA LYS A 21 -14.66 -27.45 -37.22
C LYS A 21 -15.55 -27.63 -36.01
N ILE A 22 -15.45 -26.73 -35.05
CA ILE A 22 -16.37 -26.70 -33.91
C ILE A 22 -17.57 -25.83 -34.27
N ILE A 23 -18.71 -26.49 -34.47
CA ILE A 23 -19.99 -25.86 -34.77
C ILE A 23 -20.94 -26.19 -33.61
N GLY A 24 -21.52 -25.16 -32.99
CA GLY A 24 -22.47 -25.36 -31.90
C GLY A 24 -23.09 -24.06 -31.41
N SER A 25 -24.17 -24.19 -30.63
CA SER A 25 -24.81 -23.06 -29.97
C SER A 25 -23.90 -22.44 -28.92
N ALA A 26 -24.13 -21.17 -28.56
CA ALA A 26 -23.36 -20.46 -27.55
C ALA A 26 -23.33 -21.18 -26.18
N SER A 27 -24.34 -22.00 -25.86
CA SER A 27 -24.41 -22.77 -24.62
C SER A 27 -23.67 -24.12 -24.67
N ARG A 28 -23.10 -24.51 -25.82
CA ARG A 28 -22.33 -25.74 -25.94
C ARG A 28 -21.02 -25.61 -25.18
N TYR A 29 -20.73 -26.59 -24.31
CA TYR A 29 -19.45 -26.72 -23.64
C TYR A 29 -18.36 -27.22 -24.61
N VAL A 30 -17.15 -26.72 -24.39
CA VAL A 30 -15.92 -27.10 -25.09
C VAL A 30 -14.82 -27.37 -24.09
N LYS A 31 -13.93 -28.30 -24.46
CA LYS A 31 -12.76 -28.70 -23.68
C LYS A 31 -11.52 -28.13 -24.34
N LEU A 32 -10.67 -27.45 -23.56
CA LEU A 32 -9.45 -26.81 -24.06
C LEU A 32 -8.24 -27.39 -23.36
N ASN A 33 -7.24 -27.81 -24.12
CA ASN A 33 -5.92 -28.17 -23.61
C ASN A 33 -4.92 -27.13 -24.11
N VAL A 34 -4.52 -26.22 -23.21
CA VAL A 34 -3.62 -25.10 -23.51
C VAL A 34 -2.23 -25.42 -22.95
N GLY A 35 -1.36 -25.96 -23.79
CA GLY A 35 0.00 -26.36 -23.41
C GLY A 35 0.04 -27.29 -22.19
N GLY A 36 -0.91 -28.22 -22.08
CA GLY A 36 -1.03 -29.17 -20.97
C GLY A 36 -2.02 -28.76 -19.86
N TRP A 37 -2.54 -27.54 -19.89
CA TRP A 37 -3.54 -27.06 -18.92
C TRP A 37 -4.95 -27.27 -19.44
N LEU A 38 -5.78 -27.92 -18.63
CA LEU A 38 -7.13 -28.34 -19.01
C LEU A 38 -8.17 -27.32 -18.53
N TYR A 39 -9.00 -26.85 -19.45
CA TYR A 39 -10.08 -25.89 -19.18
C TYR A 39 -11.40 -26.34 -19.78
N TYR A 40 -12.49 -26.02 -19.08
CA TYR A 40 -13.86 -26.18 -19.57
C TYR A 40 -14.53 -24.82 -19.63
N THR A 41 -15.15 -24.52 -20.77
CA THR A 41 -15.95 -23.31 -20.94
C THR A 41 -17.00 -23.51 -22.03
N THR A 42 -17.79 -22.48 -22.34
CA THR A 42 -18.78 -22.50 -23.42
C THR A 42 -18.29 -21.78 -24.67
N ILE A 43 -18.85 -22.15 -25.83
CA ILE A 43 -18.60 -21.42 -27.09
C ILE A 43 -18.97 -19.94 -26.93
N GLY A 44 -20.03 -19.63 -26.18
CA GLY A 44 -20.46 -18.26 -25.91
C GLY A 44 -19.39 -17.42 -25.22
N THR A 45 -18.70 -17.97 -24.22
CA THR A 45 -17.57 -17.30 -23.54
C THR A 45 -16.42 -17.01 -24.52
N LEU A 46 -16.04 -17.99 -25.36
CA LEU A 46 -14.91 -17.83 -26.30
C LEU A 46 -15.24 -16.93 -27.50
N THR A 47 -16.52 -16.72 -27.80
CA THR A 47 -16.97 -15.92 -28.95
C THR A 47 -17.52 -14.55 -28.57
N LYS A 48 -17.41 -14.17 -27.29
CA LYS A 48 -18.00 -12.95 -26.72
C LYS A 48 -17.38 -11.66 -27.26
N GLU A 49 -16.07 -11.63 -27.44
CA GLU A 49 -15.31 -10.49 -27.96
C GLU A 49 -14.58 -10.85 -29.25
N ASP A 50 -14.30 -9.85 -30.09
CA ASP A 50 -13.59 -10.05 -31.34
C ASP A 50 -12.11 -10.35 -31.08
N SER A 51 -11.77 -11.65 -31.17
CA SER A 51 -10.50 -12.21 -30.72
C SER A 51 -10.11 -13.41 -31.59
N MET A 52 -8.87 -13.88 -31.45
CA MET A 52 -8.43 -15.12 -32.09
C MET A 52 -9.29 -16.32 -31.65
N LEU A 53 -9.65 -16.38 -30.35
CA LEU A 53 -10.51 -17.43 -29.81
C LEU A 53 -11.90 -17.41 -30.46
N ARG A 54 -12.48 -16.23 -30.68
CA ARG A 54 -13.75 -16.12 -31.43
C ARG A 54 -13.62 -16.70 -32.82
N ALA A 55 -12.52 -16.44 -33.52
CA ALA A 55 -12.29 -16.97 -34.86
C ALA A 55 -12.21 -18.52 -34.85
N MET A 56 -11.45 -19.09 -33.91
CA MET A 56 -11.32 -20.54 -33.71
C MET A 56 -12.65 -21.24 -33.43
N PHE A 57 -13.52 -20.62 -32.61
CA PHE A 57 -14.79 -21.20 -32.18
C PHE A 57 -16.02 -20.66 -32.94
N SER A 58 -15.80 -19.93 -34.03
CA SER A 58 -16.87 -19.43 -34.92
C SER A 58 -17.38 -20.46 -35.93
N GLY A 59 -16.73 -21.64 -36.01
CA GLY A 59 -16.97 -22.65 -37.04
C GLY A 59 -16.39 -22.30 -38.42
N ARG A 60 -15.64 -21.20 -38.54
CA ARG A 60 -15.02 -20.74 -39.80
C ARG A 60 -13.60 -21.27 -40.01
N MET A 61 -12.97 -21.74 -38.95
CA MET A 61 -11.60 -22.24 -38.95
C MET A 61 -11.57 -23.69 -38.43
N ASP A 62 -10.64 -24.48 -38.95
CA ASP A 62 -10.35 -25.81 -38.41
C ASP A 62 -9.47 -25.67 -37.16
N VAL A 63 -9.78 -26.43 -36.12
CA VAL A 63 -9.00 -26.52 -34.89
C VAL A 63 -8.50 -27.94 -34.68
N LEU A 64 -7.35 -28.08 -34.04
CA LEU A 64 -6.79 -29.40 -33.71
C LEU A 64 -7.53 -29.97 -32.50
N THR A 65 -7.97 -31.21 -32.63
CA THR A 65 -8.69 -31.95 -31.60
C THR A 65 -8.06 -33.32 -31.38
N ASP A 66 -7.93 -33.75 -30.13
CA ASP A 66 -7.51 -35.12 -29.82
C ASP A 66 -8.68 -36.12 -29.89
N GLN A 67 -8.39 -37.39 -29.60
CA GLN A 67 -9.37 -38.48 -29.60
C GLN A 67 -10.50 -38.31 -28.57
N ASP A 68 -10.27 -37.54 -27.51
CA ASP A 68 -11.21 -37.26 -26.41
C ASP A 68 -11.99 -35.95 -26.60
N GLY A 69 -11.73 -35.25 -27.70
CA GLY A 69 -12.38 -34.01 -28.10
C GLY A 69 -11.83 -32.75 -27.43
N TRP A 70 -10.59 -32.80 -26.92
CA TRP A 70 -9.89 -31.60 -26.45
C TRP A 70 -9.38 -30.77 -27.61
N VAL A 71 -9.72 -29.48 -27.61
CA VAL A 71 -9.10 -28.53 -28.53
C VAL A 71 -7.71 -28.21 -28.04
N LEU A 72 -6.72 -28.48 -28.88
CA LEU A 72 -5.31 -28.29 -28.55
C LEU A 72 -4.87 -26.88 -28.94
N ILE A 73 -4.35 -26.13 -27.97
CA ILE A 73 -3.77 -24.80 -28.16
C ILE A 73 -2.31 -24.86 -27.71
N ASP A 74 -1.40 -24.64 -28.64
CA ASP A 74 0.05 -24.66 -28.41
C ASP A 74 0.53 -23.33 -27.82
N ARG A 75 0.10 -23.04 -26.58
CA ARG A 75 0.45 -21.84 -25.79
C ARG A 75 0.60 -22.19 -24.33
N CYS A 76 1.21 -21.29 -23.56
CA CYS A 76 1.36 -21.47 -22.12
C CYS A 76 0.01 -21.35 -21.41
N GLY A 77 -0.49 -22.45 -20.85
CA GLY A 77 -1.77 -22.46 -20.13
C GLY A 77 -1.74 -21.82 -18.73
N LYS A 78 -0.58 -21.41 -18.21
CA LYS A 78 -0.40 -20.94 -16.83
C LYS A 78 -1.31 -19.76 -16.44
N ASN A 79 -1.48 -18.80 -17.36
CA ASN A 79 -2.27 -17.58 -17.12
C ASN A 79 -3.59 -17.58 -17.92
N PHE A 80 -3.98 -18.73 -18.48
CA PHE A 80 -5.16 -18.83 -19.34
C PHE A 80 -6.48 -18.72 -18.54
N ASP A 81 -6.43 -18.97 -17.22
CA ASP A 81 -7.53 -18.68 -16.30
C ASP A 81 -7.88 -17.18 -16.27
N VAL A 82 -6.87 -16.30 -16.27
CA VAL A 82 -7.04 -14.83 -16.35
C VAL A 82 -7.72 -14.44 -17.66
N ILE A 83 -7.33 -15.07 -18.77
CA ILE A 83 -7.94 -14.86 -20.10
C ILE A 83 -9.42 -15.25 -20.09
N LEU A 84 -9.75 -16.45 -19.58
CA LEU A 84 -11.13 -16.90 -19.48
C LEU A 84 -11.97 -16.04 -18.55
N ASN A 85 -11.43 -15.60 -17.41
CA ASN A 85 -12.14 -14.74 -16.48
C ASN A 85 -12.42 -13.37 -17.10
N TYR A 86 -11.45 -12.79 -17.81
CA TYR A 86 -11.68 -11.57 -18.59
C TYR A 86 -12.79 -11.76 -19.63
N LEU A 87 -12.80 -12.86 -20.38
CA LEU A 87 -13.87 -13.15 -21.35
C LEU A 87 -15.24 -13.34 -20.67
N ARG A 88 -15.30 -13.98 -19.50
CA ARG A 88 -16.54 -14.17 -18.74
C ARG A 88 -17.11 -12.86 -18.23
N ASP A 89 -16.27 -12.02 -17.63
CA ASP A 89 -16.70 -10.89 -16.81
C ASP A 89 -16.48 -9.51 -17.46
N GLY A 90 -15.69 -9.45 -18.54
CA GLY A 90 -15.29 -8.20 -19.22
C GLY A 90 -14.24 -7.38 -18.46
N SER A 91 -13.78 -7.89 -17.31
CA SER A 91 -12.74 -7.27 -16.49
C SER A 91 -12.01 -8.35 -15.68
N VAL A 92 -10.80 -8.05 -15.20
CA VAL A 92 -10.04 -8.97 -14.35
C VAL A 92 -9.10 -8.17 -13.45
N ALA A 93 -8.99 -8.58 -12.18
CA ALA A 93 -8.01 -8.00 -11.27
C ALA A 93 -6.60 -8.53 -11.60
N LEU A 94 -5.65 -7.62 -11.85
CA LEU A 94 -4.28 -7.95 -12.23
C LEU A 94 -3.38 -8.16 -11.00
N PRO A 95 -2.43 -9.12 -11.02
CA PRO A 95 -1.46 -9.32 -9.94
C PRO A 95 -0.60 -8.09 -9.65
N ALA A 96 -0.09 -7.97 -8.41
CA ALA A 96 0.82 -6.89 -8.03
C ALA A 96 2.26 -7.03 -8.59
N CYS A 97 2.58 -8.16 -9.23
CA CYS A 97 3.91 -8.46 -9.72
C CYS A 97 4.06 -8.09 -11.19
N ASN A 98 5.02 -7.20 -11.49
CA ASN A 98 5.32 -6.71 -12.83
C ASN A 98 5.53 -7.87 -13.84
N ALA A 99 6.41 -8.83 -13.51
CA ALA A 99 6.71 -9.96 -14.39
C ALA A 99 5.48 -10.83 -14.72
N PHE A 100 4.52 -10.96 -13.80
CA PHE A 100 3.27 -11.69 -14.07
C PHE A 100 2.35 -10.90 -14.99
N VAL A 101 2.24 -9.58 -14.80
CA VAL A 101 1.42 -8.71 -15.67
C VAL A 101 1.99 -8.67 -17.08
N GLU A 102 3.32 -8.67 -17.25
CA GLU A 102 3.96 -8.78 -18.57
C GLU A 102 3.59 -10.10 -19.27
N GLN A 103 3.61 -11.22 -18.55
CA GLN A 103 3.20 -12.52 -19.10
C GLN A 103 1.72 -12.54 -19.50
N ILE A 104 0.84 -11.95 -18.69
CA ILE A 104 -0.60 -11.82 -19.03
C ILE A 104 -0.77 -10.95 -20.28
N MET A 105 -0.06 -9.83 -20.35
CA MET A 105 -0.13 -8.92 -21.50
C MET A 105 0.36 -9.60 -22.80
N ALA A 106 1.40 -10.43 -22.72
CA ALA A 106 1.89 -11.21 -23.86
C ALA A 106 0.84 -12.20 -24.39
N GLU A 107 0.18 -12.97 -23.50
CA GLU A 107 -0.91 -13.87 -23.91
C GLU A 107 -2.14 -13.11 -24.40
N ALA A 108 -2.53 -12.00 -23.74
CA ALA A 108 -3.63 -11.15 -24.20
C ALA A 108 -3.39 -10.59 -25.61
N THR A 109 -2.14 -10.22 -25.91
CA THR A 109 -1.72 -9.78 -27.25
C THR A 109 -1.83 -10.92 -28.26
N TYR A 110 -1.35 -12.12 -27.90
CA TYR A 110 -1.43 -13.30 -28.76
C TYR A 110 -2.88 -13.67 -29.12
N TYR A 111 -3.79 -13.68 -28.15
CA TYR A 111 -5.21 -13.97 -28.39
C TYR A 111 -6.00 -12.78 -28.97
N CYS A 112 -5.33 -11.65 -29.24
CA CYS A 112 -5.92 -10.41 -29.76
C CYS A 112 -6.98 -9.77 -28.84
N LEU A 113 -6.81 -9.84 -27.52
CA LEU A 113 -7.73 -9.28 -26.52
C LEU A 113 -7.35 -7.85 -26.13
N GLN A 114 -7.69 -6.89 -27.01
CA GLN A 114 -7.27 -5.48 -26.88
C GLN A 114 -7.70 -4.81 -25.57
N GLY A 115 -8.89 -5.15 -25.05
CA GLY A 115 -9.36 -4.61 -23.78
C GLY A 115 -8.47 -5.02 -22.60
N LEU A 116 -8.02 -6.27 -22.56
CA LEU A 116 -7.12 -6.78 -21.53
C LEU A 116 -5.69 -6.23 -21.68
N VAL A 117 -5.20 -6.03 -22.91
CA VAL A 117 -3.91 -5.37 -23.17
C VAL A 117 -3.90 -3.96 -22.58
N ARG A 118 -4.97 -3.18 -22.81
CA ARG A 118 -5.11 -1.83 -22.25
C ARG A 118 -5.16 -1.84 -20.72
N LEU A 119 -5.82 -2.83 -20.10
CA LEU A 119 -5.82 -2.96 -18.63
C LEU A 119 -4.40 -3.18 -18.09
N CYS A 120 -3.57 -3.99 -18.76
CA CYS A 120 -2.19 -4.23 -18.36
C CYS A 120 -1.32 -2.96 -18.51
N GLN A 121 -1.48 -2.22 -19.61
CA GLN A 121 -0.75 -0.96 -19.84
C GLN A 121 -1.05 0.08 -18.75
N ASN A 122 -2.33 0.31 -18.44
CA ASN A 122 -2.74 1.22 -17.38
C ASN A 122 -2.19 0.82 -16.00
N TRP A 123 -2.06 -0.49 -15.76
CA TRP A 123 -1.46 -1.01 -14.52
C TRP A 123 0.03 -0.64 -14.40
N PHE A 124 0.80 -0.75 -15.49
CA PHE A 124 2.22 -0.37 -15.49
C PHE A 124 2.43 1.12 -15.24
N GLU A 125 1.61 1.98 -15.83
CA GLU A 125 1.67 3.43 -15.61
C GLU A 125 1.41 3.78 -14.14
N SER A 126 0.53 3.03 -13.48
CA SER A 126 0.18 3.24 -12.07
C SER A 126 1.25 2.74 -11.08
N CYS A 127 2.05 1.73 -11.44
CA CYS A 127 2.97 1.04 -10.52
C CYS A 127 4.40 1.60 -10.46
N GLN A 128 4.74 2.64 -11.22
CA GLN A 128 6.09 3.24 -11.21
C GLN A 128 6.47 3.96 -9.87
N TRP A 129 5.66 3.80 -8.81
CA TRP A 129 5.66 4.63 -7.60
C TRP A 129 5.96 3.87 -6.29
N SER A 130 6.26 2.58 -6.31
CA SER A 130 6.56 1.83 -5.07
C SER A 130 8.07 1.82 -4.75
N GLU A 131 8.45 2.68 -3.81
CA GLU A 131 9.82 2.88 -3.31
C GLU A 131 10.43 1.66 -2.60
N GLU A 132 11.66 1.31 -2.94
CA GLU A 132 12.51 0.51 -2.06
C GLU A 132 12.93 1.37 -0.86
N GLU A 133 12.60 0.88 0.33
CA GLU A 133 12.44 1.65 1.56
C GLU A 133 13.75 2.21 2.14
N VAL A 134 13.80 3.53 2.33
CA VAL A 134 14.59 4.10 3.42
C VAL A 134 13.95 3.65 4.73
N LYS A 135 14.63 2.80 5.52
CA LYS A 135 14.27 2.53 6.91
C LYS A 135 14.27 3.87 7.66
N SER A 136 13.07 4.42 7.86
CA SER A 136 12.86 5.72 8.47
C SER A 136 11.53 5.73 9.18
N CYS A 137 11.46 6.44 10.31
CA CYS A 137 10.21 6.66 11.01
C CYS A 137 9.33 7.60 10.16
N ARG A 138 8.22 7.08 9.62
CA ARG A 138 7.27 7.91 8.84
C ARG A 138 6.28 8.56 9.79
N VAL A 139 6.21 9.89 9.75
CA VAL A 139 5.26 10.68 10.54
C VAL A 139 4.26 11.35 9.59
N PRO A 140 2.97 10.99 9.62
CA PRO A 140 1.93 11.72 8.90
C PRO A 140 1.79 13.16 9.40
N ILE A 141 1.66 14.08 8.45
CA ILE A 141 1.27 15.48 8.64
C ILE A 141 -0.18 15.62 8.18
N ILE A 142 -1.05 16.07 9.08
CA ILE A 142 -2.46 16.30 8.82
C ILE A 142 -2.82 17.79 8.86
N CYS A 143 -3.76 18.17 8.01
CA CYS A 143 -4.32 19.52 7.93
C CYS A 143 -5.82 19.56 8.27
N ALA A 144 -6.48 18.39 8.34
CA ALA A 144 -7.90 18.29 8.63
C ALA A 144 -8.23 17.16 9.62
N ALA A 145 -9.27 17.38 10.44
CA ALA A 145 -9.75 16.38 11.41
C ALA A 145 -10.26 15.09 10.74
N SER A 146 -10.66 15.13 9.47
CA SER A 146 -11.02 13.94 8.69
C SER A 146 -9.84 13.00 8.48
N GLU A 147 -8.63 13.54 8.29
CA GLU A 147 -7.39 12.76 8.11
C GLU A 147 -6.98 12.10 9.43
N GLU A 148 -7.17 12.77 10.57
CA GLU A 148 -6.98 12.17 11.90
C GLU A 148 -7.87 10.94 12.08
N LYS A 149 -9.17 11.08 11.84
CA LYS A 149 -10.13 9.99 12.00
C LYS A 149 -9.75 8.79 11.12
N LEU A 150 -9.35 9.05 9.89
CA LEU A 150 -8.91 8.04 8.94
C LEU A 150 -7.66 7.29 9.46
N LEU A 151 -6.63 8.02 9.90
CA LEU A 151 -5.40 7.44 10.46
C LEU A 151 -5.70 6.56 11.69
N LEU A 152 -6.53 7.04 12.60
CA LEU A 152 -6.92 6.31 13.81
C LEU A 152 -7.75 5.06 13.51
N GLN A 153 -8.57 5.07 12.45
CA GLN A 153 -9.36 3.91 12.03
C GLN A 153 -8.52 2.84 11.32
N SER A 154 -7.44 3.25 10.65
CA SER A 154 -6.56 2.34 9.92
C SER A 154 -5.49 1.64 10.78
N THR A 155 -5.29 2.09 12.02
CA THR A 155 -4.23 1.59 12.89
C THR A 155 -4.79 0.83 14.07
N SER A 156 -4.18 -0.31 14.40
CA SER A 156 -4.41 -1.02 15.66
C SER A 156 -3.46 -0.56 16.78
N ARG A 157 -2.49 0.29 16.44
CA ARG A 157 -1.49 0.81 17.38
C ARG A 157 -2.06 2.02 18.12
N PRO A 158 -1.64 2.25 19.38
CA PRO A 158 -1.88 3.55 20.01
C PRO A 158 -1.30 4.67 19.15
N ALA A 159 -1.88 5.86 19.26
CA ALA A 159 -1.42 7.02 18.52
C ALA A 159 -1.11 8.21 19.45
N ILE A 160 -0.09 8.98 19.11
CA ILE A 160 0.27 10.22 19.79
C ILE A 160 0.29 11.33 18.75
N LYS A 161 -0.54 12.34 18.95
CA LYS A 161 -0.66 13.50 18.08
C LYS A 161 -0.08 14.73 18.75
N LEU A 162 0.80 15.44 18.04
CA LEU A 162 1.24 16.79 18.42
C LEU A 162 0.57 17.80 17.50
N LEU A 163 -0.27 18.66 18.06
CA LEU A 163 -0.75 19.87 17.40
C LEU A 163 0.24 21.00 17.62
N LEU A 164 0.65 21.66 16.54
CA LEU A 164 1.50 22.85 16.61
C LEU A 164 1.08 23.87 15.54
N ASN A 165 0.43 24.93 15.98
CA ASN A 165 -0.07 26.02 15.15
C ASN A 165 0.49 27.38 15.61
N ARG A 166 1.76 27.64 15.31
CA ARG A 166 2.41 28.93 15.57
C ARG A 166 1.79 30.08 14.76
N HIS A 167 1.10 29.80 13.66
CA HIS A 167 0.46 30.80 12.80
C HIS A 167 -0.73 31.51 13.45
N ASN A 168 -1.29 30.96 14.52
CA ASN A 168 -2.26 31.64 15.34
C ASN A 168 -1.59 32.80 16.11
N ASN A 169 -1.41 33.92 15.41
CA ASN A 169 -0.75 35.12 15.91
C ASN A 169 -1.77 36.14 16.45
N LYS A 170 -2.88 35.64 17.02
CA LYS A 170 -3.89 36.50 17.67
C LYS A 170 -3.27 37.35 18.79
N TYR A 171 -2.23 36.83 19.44
CA TYR A 171 -1.42 37.51 20.44
C TYR A 171 0.06 37.22 20.21
N SER A 172 0.94 38.14 20.61
CA SER A 172 2.39 37.96 20.49
C SER A 172 2.90 36.83 21.39
N TYR A 173 3.93 36.14 20.92
CA TYR A 173 4.66 35.12 21.67
C TYR A 173 5.80 35.73 22.50
N THR A 174 6.07 35.14 23.66
CA THR A 174 7.28 35.46 24.44
C THR A 174 8.48 34.68 23.89
N PRO A 175 9.72 35.13 24.08
CA PRO A 175 10.92 34.33 23.74
C PRO A 175 10.89 32.93 24.37
N THR A 176 10.40 32.84 25.61
CA THR A 176 10.21 31.56 26.32
C THR A 176 9.18 30.66 25.64
N SER A 177 8.14 31.23 25.02
CA SER A 177 7.15 30.47 24.25
C SER A 177 7.78 29.82 23.02
N ASP A 178 8.63 30.54 22.28
CA ASP A 178 9.32 30.00 21.10
C ASP A 178 10.28 28.84 21.48
N ASP A 179 11.05 28.98 22.57
CA ASP A 179 11.89 27.89 23.09
C ASP A 179 11.05 26.67 23.52
N ASN A 180 9.91 26.89 24.18
CA ASN A 180 9.02 25.80 24.58
C ASN A 180 8.36 25.10 23.38
N LEU A 181 8.03 25.81 22.31
CA LEU A 181 7.57 25.18 21.05
C LEU A 181 8.65 24.26 20.46
N LEU A 182 9.90 24.72 20.45
CA LEU A 182 11.04 23.90 19.99
C LEU A 182 11.25 22.67 20.88
N LYS A 183 11.13 22.80 22.21
CA LYS A 183 11.23 21.67 23.15
C LYS A 183 10.13 20.62 22.95
N ASN A 184 8.89 21.05 22.72
CA ASN A 184 7.78 20.15 22.39
C ASN A 184 8.08 19.37 21.09
N LEU A 185 8.55 20.05 20.03
CA LEU A 185 8.94 19.40 18.78
C LEU A 185 10.09 18.40 18.97
N GLU A 186 11.14 18.78 19.71
CA GLU A 186 12.29 17.92 19.97
C GLU A 186 11.90 16.67 20.76
N LEU A 187 11.01 16.79 21.75
CA LEU A 187 10.48 15.63 22.48
C LEU A 187 9.64 14.73 21.57
N PHE A 188 8.83 15.32 20.69
CA PHE A 188 8.03 14.56 19.73
C PHE A 188 8.90 13.76 18.77
N ASP A 189 9.91 14.37 18.15
CA ASP A 189 10.82 13.68 17.24
C ASP A 189 11.56 12.51 17.93
N LYS A 190 11.99 12.71 19.18
CA LYS A 190 12.66 11.67 19.98
C LYS A 190 11.75 10.50 20.31
N LEU A 191 10.51 10.77 20.73
CA LEU A 191 9.53 9.73 21.02
C LEU A 191 9.16 8.99 19.72
N ALA A 192 8.98 9.73 18.62
CA ALA A 192 8.70 9.16 17.31
C ALA A 192 9.80 8.20 16.89
N LEU A 193 11.07 8.63 16.85
CA LEU A 193 12.18 7.76 16.52
C LEU A 193 12.27 6.51 17.40
N ARG A 194 12.08 6.67 18.72
CA ARG A 194 12.22 5.57 19.69
C ARG A 194 11.09 4.54 19.63
N PHE A 195 9.87 4.97 19.32
CA PHE A 195 8.66 4.13 19.41
C PHE A 195 7.92 3.98 18.08
N ASN A 196 8.56 4.28 16.94
CA ASN A 196 7.95 4.29 15.60
C ASN A 196 7.38 2.94 15.12
N GLU A 197 7.77 1.83 15.74
CA GLU A 197 7.22 0.49 15.45
C GLU A 197 5.99 0.18 16.31
N ARG A 198 5.84 0.89 17.43
CA ARG A 198 4.84 0.59 18.47
C ARG A 198 3.70 1.60 18.53
N VAL A 199 3.99 2.89 18.34
CA VAL A 199 3.02 4.01 18.42
C VAL A 199 2.95 4.79 17.11
N LEU A 200 1.75 5.06 16.60
CA LEU A 200 1.58 5.95 15.45
C LEU A 200 1.76 7.41 15.90
N PHE A 201 2.79 8.09 15.40
CA PHE A 201 3.01 9.50 15.68
C PHE A 201 2.39 10.37 14.59
N ILE A 202 1.58 11.36 14.97
CA ILE A 202 0.87 12.23 14.04
C ILE A 202 1.25 13.69 14.32
N LYS A 203 1.58 14.43 13.27
CA LYS A 203 1.80 15.88 13.37
C LYS A 203 0.60 16.61 12.80
N ASP A 204 -0.05 17.42 13.64
CA ASP A 204 -1.24 18.18 13.28
C ASP A 204 -0.88 19.66 13.10
N VAL A 205 -0.99 20.13 11.86
CA VAL A 205 -0.76 21.53 11.47
C VAL A 205 -2.06 22.21 11.05
N SER A 206 -3.21 21.65 11.43
CA SER A 206 -4.51 22.23 11.16
C SER A 206 -4.62 23.64 11.77
N ALA A 207 -5.39 24.50 11.11
CA ALA A 207 -5.65 25.87 11.55
C ALA A 207 -6.67 25.91 12.71
N ALA A 208 -6.55 25.02 13.69
CA ALA A 208 -7.38 25.02 14.89
C ALA A 208 -7.06 26.27 15.75
N ASN A 209 -7.99 26.65 16.62
CA ASN A 209 -7.81 27.77 17.55
C ASN A 209 -6.74 27.50 18.64
N GLU A 210 -6.29 26.26 18.78
CA GLU A 210 -5.23 25.86 19.69
C GLU A 210 -3.85 26.09 19.07
N VAL A 211 -2.83 26.33 19.92
CA VAL A 211 -1.47 26.65 19.47
C VAL A 211 -0.54 25.45 19.64
N CYS A 212 -0.58 24.80 20.80
CA CYS A 212 0.20 23.60 21.06
C CYS A 212 -0.55 22.69 22.06
N SER A 213 -0.80 21.46 21.65
CA SER A 213 -1.42 20.42 22.47
C SER A 213 -0.93 19.03 22.06
N TRP A 214 -0.82 18.14 23.04
CA TRP A 214 -0.55 16.72 22.82
C TRP A 214 -1.83 15.93 23.07
N THR A 215 -2.20 15.06 22.14
CA THR A 215 -3.35 14.18 22.27
C THR A 215 -2.90 12.73 22.19
N PHE A 216 -3.37 11.90 23.10
CA PHE A 216 -3.03 10.49 23.21
C PHE A 216 -4.25 9.66 22.89
N PHE A 217 -4.08 8.61 22.09
CA PHE A 217 -5.16 7.75 21.62
C PHE A 217 -4.89 6.28 21.95
N GLY A 218 -5.91 5.61 22.48
CA GLY A 218 -5.96 4.17 22.72
C GLY A 218 -7.20 3.58 22.06
N TYR A 219 -7.05 2.44 21.36
CA TYR A 219 -8.13 1.80 20.60
C TYR A 219 -8.89 2.75 19.64
N GLY A 220 -8.16 3.70 19.03
CA GLY A 220 -8.73 4.71 18.12
C GLY A 220 -9.54 5.82 18.80
N GLN A 221 -9.54 5.91 20.14
CA GLN A 221 -10.23 6.95 20.91
C GLN A 221 -9.27 7.80 21.73
N LYS A 222 -9.60 9.07 21.93
CA LYS A 222 -8.83 10.00 22.76
C LYS A 222 -8.88 9.57 24.23
N VAL A 223 -7.72 9.30 24.81
CA VAL A 223 -7.57 8.87 26.21
C VAL A 223 -7.02 9.96 27.12
N ALA A 224 -6.15 10.82 26.59
CA ALA A 224 -5.57 11.92 27.36
C ALA A 224 -5.24 13.12 26.45
N GLU A 225 -5.11 14.29 27.08
CA GLU A 225 -4.65 15.51 26.43
C GLU A 225 -3.82 16.36 27.38
N VAL A 226 -2.73 16.91 26.84
CA VAL A 226 -1.88 17.88 27.51
C VAL A 226 -1.90 19.16 26.69
N CYS A 227 -2.70 20.13 27.11
CA CYS A 227 -2.69 21.46 26.51
C CYS A 227 -1.43 22.22 26.97
N CYS A 228 -0.62 22.66 26.03
CA CYS A 228 0.62 23.40 26.29
C CYS A 228 0.42 24.92 26.15
N THR A 229 -0.82 25.39 25.94
CA THR A 229 -1.09 26.81 25.65
C THR A 229 -1.90 27.47 26.77
N SER A 230 -1.47 28.65 27.21
CA SER A 230 -2.24 29.51 28.10
C SER A 230 -2.22 30.97 27.60
N ILE A 231 -3.28 31.73 27.91
CA ILE A 231 -3.34 33.16 27.62
C ILE A 231 -2.98 33.91 28.89
N VAL A 232 -1.94 34.73 28.84
CA VAL A 232 -1.53 35.58 29.97
C VAL A 232 -1.94 37.02 29.70
N TYR A 233 -2.54 37.64 30.72
CA TYR A 233 -2.92 39.05 30.71
C TYR A 233 -1.78 39.85 31.34
N ALA A 234 -0.98 40.53 30.53
CA ALA A 234 -0.07 41.56 31.02
C ALA A 234 -0.81 42.91 31.14
N PRO A 235 -0.33 43.86 31.97
CA PRO A 235 -1.01 45.15 32.20
C PRO A 235 -1.27 45.96 30.92
N ASP A 236 -0.45 45.75 29.90
CA ASP A 236 -0.42 46.51 28.65
C ASP A 236 -0.85 45.69 27.42
N ARG A 237 -0.73 44.35 27.43
CA ARG A 237 -1.06 43.46 26.28
C ARG A 237 -1.48 42.05 26.69
N LYS A 238 -2.25 41.38 25.81
CA LYS A 238 -2.49 39.93 25.89
C LYS A 238 -1.37 39.19 25.18
N GLN A 239 -0.87 38.11 25.77
CA GLN A 239 0.22 37.30 25.22
C GLN A 239 -0.16 35.82 25.23
N THR A 240 0.29 35.09 24.20
CA THR A 240 0.19 33.62 24.16
C THR A 240 1.42 33.02 24.83
N LYS A 241 1.22 32.33 25.94
CA LYS A 241 2.27 31.60 26.64
C LYS A 241 2.18 30.13 26.29
N VAL A 242 3.28 29.59 25.75
CA VAL A 242 3.43 28.15 25.53
C VAL A 242 4.27 27.57 26.65
N GLU A 243 3.82 26.47 27.22
CA GLU A 243 4.48 25.71 28.28
C GLU A 243 5.05 24.39 27.73
N PHE A 244 6.02 23.84 28.45
CA PHE A 244 6.60 22.53 28.13
C PHE A 244 6.53 21.62 29.36
N PRO A 245 5.36 21.00 29.62
CA PRO A 245 5.16 20.10 30.75
C PRO A 245 5.79 18.71 30.47
N GLU A 246 7.12 18.67 30.34
CA GLU A 246 7.89 17.49 29.91
C GLU A 246 7.51 16.19 30.64
N ALA A 247 7.48 16.24 31.97
CA ALA A 247 7.19 15.07 32.80
C ALA A 247 5.80 14.49 32.51
N ARG A 248 4.79 15.36 32.36
CA ARG A 248 3.41 14.95 32.07
C ARG A 248 3.28 14.39 30.66
N ILE A 249 3.92 15.01 29.67
CA ILE A 249 3.93 14.50 28.29
C ILE A 249 4.57 13.11 28.26
N TYR A 250 5.69 12.93 28.95
CA TYR A 250 6.39 11.65 29.03
C TYR A 250 5.55 10.57 29.71
N GLU A 251 4.91 10.90 30.83
CA GLU A 251 4.01 10.01 31.55
C GLU A 251 2.87 9.52 30.66
N GLU A 252 2.16 10.43 29.99
CA GLU A 252 1.06 10.06 29.09
C GLU A 252 1.56 9.29 27.85
N ALA A 253 2.75 9.58 27.35
CA ALA A 253 3.36 8.81 26.27
C ALA A 253 3.66 7.37 26.70
N MET A 254 4.09 7.15 27.95
CA MET A 254 4.27 5.80 28.49
C MET A 254 2.94 5.10 28.73
N ASN A 255 1.91 5.83 29.20
CA ASN A 255 0.56 5.29 29.37
C ASN A 255 -0.07 4.87 28.03
N ALA A 256 0.21 5.59 26.94
CA ALA A 256 -0.26 5.23 25.61
C ALA A 256 0.23 3.83 25.17
N LEU A 257 1.41 3.41 25.61
CA LEU A 257 1.96 2.07 25.31
C LEU A 257 1.13 0.94 25.95
N LEU A 258 0.34 1.22 26.99
CA LEU A 258 -0.55 0.23 27.62
C LEU A 258 -1.67 -0.23 26.69
N TYR A 259 -1.93 0.52 25.61
CA TYR A 259 -2.91 0.18 24.59
C TYR A 259 -2.32 -0.63 23.42
N GLU A 260 -1.06 -1.03 23.50
CA GLU A 260 -0.46 -1.99 22.58
C GLU A 260 -1.02 -3.39 22.86
N ASN A 261 -1.74 -3.95 21.90
CA ASN A 261 -2.30 -5.31 21.91
C ASN A 261 -3.60 -5.50 22.70
N VAL A 262 -4.73 -5.18 22.06
CA VAL A 262 -5.95 -6.01 22.18
C VAL A 262 -6.62 -6.08 20.80
N ALA A 263 -6.44 -7.19 20.08
CA ALA A 263 -7.44 -7.58 19.10
C ALA A 263 -8.73 -7.88 19.88
N PRO A 264 -9.89 -7.31 19.54
CA PRO A 264 -11.13 -7.71 20.17
C PRO A 264 -11.38 -9.18 19.79
N THR A 265 -11.15 -10.09 20.74
CA THR A 265 -11.59 -11.48 20.63
C THR A 265 -12.99 -11.57 21.23
N PRO A 266 -14.05 -11.81 20.44
CA PRO A 266 -15.36 -12.10 20.99
C PRO A 266 -15.45 -13.60 21.25
N ALA A 267 -14.82 -14.06 22.33
CA ALA A 267 -15.03 -15.41 22.82
C ALA A 267 -15.00 -15.40 24.35
N ARG A 268 -16.14 -15.81 24.94
CA ARG A 268 -16.43 -15.98 26.37
C ARG A 268 -16.97 -14.75 27.11
N CYS A 269 -18.16 -14.32 26.72
CA CYS A 269 -19.15 -13.78 27.66
C CYS A 269 -20.10 -14.91 28.08
N ALA A 270 -19.57 -15.89 28.80
CA ALA A 270 -20.37 -16.82 29.59
C ALA A 270 -19.48 -17.32 30.72
N ASP A 271 -19.92 -17.05 31.95
CA ASP A 271 -19.42 -17.56 33.23
C ASP A 271 -18.08 -17.00 33.75
N ALA A 272 -18.17 -16.13 34.76
CA ALA A 272 -17.63 -16.35 36.11
C ALA A 272 -17.30 -15.01 36.82
N GLY A 273 -17.88 -14.81 37.99
CA GLY A 273 -17.47 -13.76 38.92
C GLY A 273 -16.03 -13.96 39.37
N SER A 274 -15.16 -13.00 39.03
CA SER A 274 -13.84 -12.79 39.65
C SER A 274 -13.36 -11.35 39.32
N PRO A 275 -12.65 -10.65 40.22
CA PRO A 275 -12.38 -9.22 40.10
C PRO A 275 -11.13 -8.88 39.27
N SER A 276 -10.95 -9.53 38.12
CA SER A 276 -9.89 -9.17 37.16
C SER A 276 -10.24 -9.68 35.76
N VAL A 277 -11.12 -8.99 35.02
CA VAL A 277 -11.47 -9.39 33.65
C VAL A 277 -11.63 -8.20 32.70
N ALA A 278 -11.08 -8.40 31.51
CA ALA A 278 -11.14 -7.60 30.30
C ALA A 278 -12.56 -7.13 29.94
N VAL A 279 -12.67 -5.88 29.48
CA VAL A 279 -13.95 -5.28 29.11
C VAL A 279 -14.11 -5.33 27.58
N CYS A 280 -15.08 -6.11 27.12
CA CYS A 280 -15.54 -6.20 25.73
C CYS A 280 -16.30 -4.92 25.30
N GLN A 281 -16.27 -4.59 24.01
CA GLN A 281 -16.86 -3.39 23.40
C GLN A 281 -18.39 -3.23 23.62
N HIS A 282 -19.11 -4.31 23.97
CA HIS A 282 -20.53 -4.27 24.35
C HIS A 282 -20.76 -3.71 25.77
N CYS A 283 -19.76 -3.77 26.66
CA CYS A 283 -19.86 -3.26 28.04
C CYS A 283 -19.39 -1.80 28.18
N LEU A 284 -18.68 -1.26 27.17
CA LEU A 284 -18.16 0.11 27.17
C LEU A 284 -19.24 1.18 26.92
N SER A 285 -20.39 0.82 26.32
CA SER A 285 -21.47 1.79 26.06
C SER A 285 -22.30 2.17 27.29
N ASN A 286 -22.19 1.43 28.40
CA ASN A 286 -23.01 1.64 29.60
C ASN A 286 -22.24 2.19 30.82
N VAL A 287 -20.92 2.43 30.71
CA VAL A 287 -20.10 2.94 31.85
C VAL A 287 -19.67 4.40 31.68
N PHE A 288 -19.66 4.95 30.46
CA PHE A 288 -19.25 6.34 30.23
C PHE A 288 -20.46 7.27 30.18
N ASN A 289 -21.04 7.52 31.35
CA ASN A 289 -21.89 8.68 31.55
C ASN A 289 -21.57 9.48 32.82
N ASP A 290 -20.44 9.22 33.48
CA ASP A 290 -20.04 9.98 34.67
C ASP A 290 -18.60 10.51 34.58
N GLU A 291 -18.45 11.71 35.14
CA GLU A 291 -17.35 12.66 35.03
C GLU A 291 -15.96 12.10 35.36
N VAL A 292 -14.97 12.58 34.58
CA VAL A 292 -13.54 12.33 34.73
C VAL A 292 -13.05 12.67 36.14
N LYS A 293 -12.61 11.66 36.91
CA LYS A 293 -11.78 11.86 38.12
C LYS A 293 -10.45 11.14 38.00
N THR A 294 -9.39 11.94 38.10
CA THR A 294 -7.98 11.58 38.19
C THR A 294 -7.70 10.57 39.31
N ARG A 295 -6.79 9.60 39.07
CA ARG A 295 -6.25 8.72 40.12
C ARG A 295 -4.72 8.71 40.09
N GLN A 296 -4.12 9.15 41.20
CA GLN A 296 -2.73 8.90 41.59
C GLN A 296 -2.63 7.56 42.34
N VAL A 297 -1.66 6.69 42.00
CA VAL A 297 -1.22 5.60 42.91
C VAL A 297 0.27 5.25 42.70
N HIS A 298 0.97 4.91 43.79
CA HIS A 298 2.42 4.65 43.94
C HIS A 298 2.80 3.14 43.90
N TRP A 299 3.94 2.87 43.24
CA TRP A 299 4.98 1.78 43.23
C TRP A 299 4.73 0.30 43.63
N LYS A 300 5.35 -0.62 42.86
CA LYS A 300 6.44 -1.55 43.30
C LYS A 300 7.08 -2.35 42.14
N THR A 301 8.40 -2.52 42.18
CA THR A 301 9.26 -3.33 41.29
C THR A 301 9.36 -4.80 41.73
N PRO A 302 9.58 -5.74 40.79
CA PRO A 302 10.64 -6.77 40.91
C PRO A 302 11.33 -7.11 39.55
N THR A 303 12.66 -6.99 39.42
CA THR A 303 13.75 -8.00 39.55
C THR A 303 13.89 -9.03 38.41
N ASP A 304 15.16 -9.27 38.07
CA ASP A 304 15.76 -9.98 36.93
C ASP A 304 15.47 -11.49 36.80
N ASP A 305 15.55 -12.05 35.58
CA ASP A 305 16.40 -13.22 35.24
C ASP A 305 16.28 -13.72 33.77
N VAL A 306 17.34 -13.47 33.01
CA VAL A 306 18.21 -14.35 32.18
C VAL A 306 17.72 -15.67 31.50
N ASN A 307 17.93 -15.69 30.17
CA ASN A 307 18.37 -16.76 29.24
C ASN A 307 17.47 -17.85 28.61
N SER A 308 17.76 -17.99 27.29
CA SER A 308 17.74 -19.17 26.41
C SER A 308 16.42 -19.55 25.74
N LEU A 309 16.38 -19.51 24.40
CA LEU A 309 16.59 -20.70 23.55
C LEU A 309 16.43 -20.32 22.07
N GLU A 310 17.35 -20.82 21.26
CA GLU A 310 17.31 -20.84 19.79
C GLU A 310 15.99 -21.47 19.32
N ASN A 311 15.27 -20.79 18.44
CA ASN A 311 13.96 -21.27 17.99
C ASN A 311 14.04 -21.72 16.53
N SER A 312 13.94 -23.04 16.31
CA SER A 312 13.90 -23.73 15.01
C SER A 312 12.66 -23.41 14.15
N ASN A 313 11.97 -22.32 14.46
CA ASN A 313 10.76 -21.87 13.79
C ASN A 313 11.06 -21.02 12.55
N VAL A 314 12.24 -20.41 12.48
CA VAL A 314 12.61 -19.55 11.32
C VAL A 314 12.86 -20.37 10.06
N ILE A 315 13.41 -21.59 10.17
CA ILE A 315 13.62 -22.48 9.01
C ILE A 315 12.29 -23.09 8.52
N ARG A 316 11.36 -23.41 9.44
CA ARG A 316 10.03 -23.94 9.07
C ARG A 316 9.12 -22.91 8.40
N VAL A 317 9.26 -21.63 8.75
CA VAL A 317 8.48 -20.54 8.12
C VAL A 317 8.99 -20.25 6.71
N VAL A 318 10.31 -20.30 6.47
CA VAL A 318 10.87 -20.10 5.13
C VAL A 318 10.54 -21.28 4.19
N GLU A 319 10.42 -22.50 4.70
CA GLU A 319 9.96 -23.66 3.92
C GLU A 319 8.44 -23.73 3.73
N SER A 320 7.62 -23.09 4.59
CA SER A 320 6.17 -23.04 4.38
C SER A 320 5.79 -22.09 3.23
N PHE A 321 6.53 -20.98 3.06
CA PHE A 321 6.26 -20.03 1.97
C PHE A 321 6.60 -20.53 0.56
N LYS A 322 7.43 -21.58 0.42
CA LYS A 322 7.70 -22.21 -0.87
C LYS A 322 6.67 -23.27 -1.27
N ASN A 323 5.96 -23.85 -0.31
CA ASN A 323 4.99 -24.92 -0.57
C ASN A 323 3.57 -24.40 -0.87
N ASP A 324 3.22 -23.17 -0.45
CA ASP A 324 1.87 -22.62 -0.66
C ASP A 324 1.59 -22.13 -2.09
N LEU A 325 2.61 -21.98 -2.94
CA LEU A 325 2.43 -21.64 -4.37
C LEU A 325 2.25 -22.85 -5.30
N GLU A 326 2.42 -24.09 -4.80
CA GLU A 326 2.32 -25.31 -5.61
C GLU A 326 1.17 -26.24 -5.22
N ILE A 327 0.39 -25.92 -4.18
CA ILE A 327 -0.76 -26.72 -3.75
C ILE A 327 -2.06 -26.07 -4.21
N SER A 328 -2.38 -26.17 -5.51
CA SER A 328 -3.80 -26.08 -5.95
C SER A 328 -4.08 -26.59 -7.37
N HIS A 329 -3.15 -27.21 -8.09
CA HIS A 329 -3.44 -27.64 -9.47
C HIS A 329 -3.10 -29.08 -9.85
N SER A 330 -2.31 -29.85 -9.08
CA SER A 330 -1.84 -31.17 -9.57
C SER A 330 -2.53 -32.41 -8.99
N LYS A 331 -3.26 -32.34 -7.86
CA LYS A 331 -3.73 -33.57 -7.17
C LYS A 331 -5.15 -34.06 -7.48
N TYR A 332 -6.00 -33.29 -8.15
CA TYR A 332 -7.36 -33.72 -8.47
C TYR A 332 -7.67 -33.88 -9.97
N SER A 333 -6.75 -33.50 -10.86
CA SER A 333 -6.96 -33.59 -12.31
C SER A 333 -6.73 -35.00 -12.89
N ALA A 334 -5.85 -35.80 -12.30
CA ALA A 334 -5.41 -37.06 -12.94
C ALA A 334 -6.42 -38.22 -12.91
N LYS A 335 -7.50 -38.14 -12.11
CA LYS A 335 -8.49 -39.24 -11.98
C LYS A 335 -9.75 -39.08 -12.82
N TYR A 336 -9.92 -37.98 -13.53
CA TYR A 336 -11.09 -37.73 -14.38
C TYR A 336 -10.66 -37.35 -15.81
N ILE A 337 -10.01 -38.30 -16.49
CA ILE A 337 -9.57 -38.21 -17.89
C ILE A 337 -10.43 -39.15 -18.77
N GLN A 338 -11.75 -39.20 -18.59
CA GLN A 338 -12.59 -39.98 -19.50
C GLN A 338 -13.88 -39.24 -19.86
N GLY A 339 -13.96 -38.83 -21.12
CA GLY A 339 -15.14 -38.75 -21.98
C GLY A 339 -16.47 -38.17 -21.46
N CYS A 340 -16.69 -36.86 -21.60
CA CYS A 340 -18.04 -36.34 -21.92
C CYS A 340 -18.16 -36.21 -23.44
N LYS A 341 -19.04 -36.99 -24.10
CA LYS A 341 -19.34 -36.84 -25.53
C LYS A 341 -20.72 -36.22 -25.76
N GLU A 342 -21.62 -36.25 -24.77
CA GLU A 342 -22.94 -35.60 -24.77
C GLU A 342 -23.22 -34.79 -23.49
N VAL A 343 -23.72 -33.55 -23.66
CA VAL A 343 -24.24 -32.71 -22.57
C VAL A 343 -25.76 -32.67 -22.66
N LYS A 344 -26.45 -32.95 -21.55
CA LYS A 344 -27.92 -33.01 -21.46
C LYS A 344 -28.44 -31.93 -20.51
N LYS A 345 -29.64 -31.42 -20.79
CA LYS A 345 -30.37 -30.58 -19.83
C LYS A 345 -31.10 -31.49 -18.85
N ALA A 346 -30.95 -31.24 -17.56
CA ALA A 346 -31.58 -31.99 -16.50
C ALA A 346 -32.19 -31.06 -15.44
N ARG A 347 -33.29 -31.50 -14.83
CA ARG A 347 -33.82 -30.87 -13.62
C ARG A 347 -33.35 -31.65 -12.40
N ILE A 348 -32.65 -30.98 -11.51
CA ILE A 348 -32.19 -31.58 -10.26
C ILE A 348 -33.25 -31.34 -9.21
N ILE A 349 -33.91 -32.44 -8.81
CA ILE A 349 -34.91 -32.45 -7.74
C ILE A 349 -34.50 -33.55 -6.77
N GLY A 350 -34.44 -33.22 -5.48
CA GLY A 350 -34.10 -34.19 -4.46
C GLY A 350 -34.15 -33.61 -3.05
N PRO A 351 -34.14 -34.46 -2.02
CA PRO A 351 -34.15 -34.01 -0.64
C PRO A 351 -32.84 -33.27 -0.29
N PRO A 352 -32.84 -32.41 0.75
CA PRO A 352 -31.67 -31.59 1.10
C PRO A 352 -30.38 -32.39 1.37
N TYR A 353 -30.49 -33.62 1.85
CA TYR A 353 -29.35 -34.49 2.16
C TYR A 353 -28.78 -35.23 0.92
N ARG A 354 -29.38 -35.07 -0.27
CA ARG A 354 -28.88 -35.72 -1.50
C ARG A 354 -27.56 -35.08 -1.92
N TYR A 355 -26.54 -35.92 -2.12
CA TYR A 355 -25.28 -35.50 -2.72
C TYR A 355 -25.41 -35.21 -4.21
N VAL A 356 -24.68 -34.19 -4.65
CA VAL A 356 -24.56 -33.78 -6.05
C VAL A 356 -23.09 -33.61 -6.41
N LYS A 357 -22.78 -33.83 -7.69
CA LYS A 357 -21.45 -33.69 -8.28
C LYS A 357 -21.43 -32.43 -9.15
N LEU A 358 -20.48 -31.53 -8.92
CA LEU A 358 -20.35 -30.28 -9.67
C LEU A 358 -18.99 -30.22 -10.38
N ASN A 359 -18.98 -29.82 -11.64
CA ASN A 359 -17.78 -29.48 -12.38
C ASN A 359 -17.81 -27.97 -12.70
N VAL A 360 -17.02 -27.20 -11.97
CA VAL A 360 -16.95 -25.74 -12.08
C VAL A 360 -15.69 -25.37 -12.87
N GLY A 361 -15.85 -25.17 -14.18
CA GLY A 361 -14.77 -24.80 -15.10
C GLY A 361 -13.61 -25.79 -15.19
N GLY A 362 -13.81 -27.05 -14.79
CA GLY A 362 -12.78 -28.09 -14.71
C GLY A 362 -12.45 -28.55 -13.29
N CYS A 363 -12.90 -27.83 -12.26
CA CYS A 363 -12.72 -28.23 -10.85
C CYS A 363 -13.91 -29.04 -10.34
N LEU A 364 -13.64 -30.19 -9.74
CA LEU A 364 -14.65 -31.15 -9.32
C LEU A 364 -15.00 -30.99 -7.84
N TYR A 365 -16.30 -30.88 -7.54
CA TYR A 365 -16.81 -30.71 -6.18
C TYR A 365 -17.93 -31.71 -5.86
N TYR A 366 -17.97 -32.09 -4.59
CA TYR A 366 -19.06 -32.86 -3.99
C TYR A 366 -19.70 -32.05 -2.87
N THR A 367 -21.03 -31.95 -2.89
CA THR A 367 -21.78 -31.25 -1.84
C THR A 367 -23.22 -31.76 -1.78
N THR A 368 -24.05 -31.19 -0.93
CA THR A 368 -25.47 -31.56 -0.80
C THR A 368 -26.39 -30.50 -1.40
N ILE A 369 -27.59 -30.90 -1.83
CA ILE A 369 -28.64 -29.97 -2.26
C ILE A 369 -28.94 -28.93 -1.16
N GLY A 370 -28.95 -29.35 0.11
CA GLY A 370 -29.19 -28.49 1.27
C GLY A 370 -28.16 -27.37 1.41
N THR A 371 -26.87 -27.65 1.18
CA THR A 371 -25.82 -26.63 1.17
C THR A 371 -26.05 -25.59 0.07
N LEU A 372 -26.38 -26.03 -1.15
CA LEU A 372 -26.57 -25.16 -2.31
C LEU A 372 -27.89 -24.36 -2.27
N THR A 373 -28.84 -24.77 -1.43
CA THR A 373 -30.15 -24.12 -1.28
C THR A 373 -30.30 -23.30 0.00
N LYS A 374 -29.25 -23.24 0.83
CA LYS A 374 -29.25 -22.58 2.13
C LYS A 374 -29.56 -21.08 2.05
N GLU A 375 -28.98 -20.37 1.08
CA GLU A 375 -29.21 -18.94 0.85
C GLU A 375 -30.01 -18.68 -0.43
N GLU A 376 -30.77 -17.59 -0.44
CA GLU A 376 -31.40 -17.01 -1.65
C GLU A 376 -30.31 -16.60 -2.64
N SER A 377 -30.05 -17.45 -3.64
CA SER A 377 -28.92 -17.33 -4.57
C SER A 377 -29.24 -17.97 -5.92
N MET A 378 -28.40 -17.71 -6.92
CA MET A 378 -28.49 -18.37 -8.23
C MET A 378 -28.31 -19.88 -8.11
N LEU A 379 -27.42 -20.34 -7.21
CA LEU A 379 -27.27 -21.77 -6.91
C LEU A 379 -28.57 -22.36 -6.37
N ARG A 380 -29.26 -21.69 -5.45
CA ARG A 380 -30.57 -22.18 -4.97
C ARG A 380 -31.58 -22.35 -6.11
N LEU A 381 -31.60 -21.45 -7.10
CA LEU A 381 -32.49 -21.59 -8.26
C LEU A 381 -32.15 -22.82 -9.11
N MET A 382 -30.86 -23.12 -9.31
CA MET A 382 -30.40 -24.31 -10.03
C MET A 382 -30.82 -25.62 -9.36
N PHE A 383 -30.90 -25.65 -8.03
CA PHE A 383 -31.15 -26.86 -7.25
C PHE A 383 -32.58 -26.95 -6.64
N THR A 384 -33.49 -26.08 -7.08
CA THR A 384 -34.93 -26.13 -6.71
C THR A 384 -35.83 -26.73 -7.80
N GLY A 385 -35.25 -27.25 -8.89
CA GLY A 385 -35.98 -27.80 -10.02
C GLY A 385 -36.71 -26.76 -10.89
N LYS A 386 -36.46 -25.47 -10.65
CA LYS A 386 -37.04 -24.34 -11.39
C LYS A 386 -36.29 -24.02 -12.67
N VAL A 387 -35.00 -24.34 -12.73
CA VAL A 387 -34.10 -24.07 -13.85
C VAL A 387 -33.49 -25.38 -14.32
N ASP A 388 -33.40 -25.57 -15.63
CA ASP A 388 -32.68 -26.71 -16.21
C ASP A 388 -31.17 -26.45 -16.11
N VAL A 389 -30.43 -27.42 -15.57
CA VAL A 389 -28.96 -27.38 -15.51
C VAL A 389 -28.36 -28.29 -16.57
N LEU A 390 -27.11 -28.04 -16.92
CA LEU A 390 -26.38 -28.89 -17.87
C LEU A 390 -25.64 -29.97 -17.11
N THR A 391 -25.81 -31.23 -17.53
CA THR A 391 -25.10 -32.38 -16.99
C THR A 391 -24.36 -33.13 -18.08
N ASP A 392 -23.20 -33.69 -17.76
CA ASP A 392 -22.55 -34.67 -18.63
C ASP A 392 -23.20 -36.07 -18.50
N GLU A 393 -22.63 -37.04 -19.22
CA GLU A 393 -23.06 -38.45 -19.22
C GLU A 393 -22.90 -39.12 -17.85
N ASP A 394 -21.92 -38.69 -17.06
CA ASP A 394 -21.60 -39.20 -15.73
C ASP A 394 -22.45 -38.53 -14.61
N GLY A 395 -23.28 -37.55 -14.99
CA GLY A 395 -24.15 -36.80 -14.09
C GLY A 395 -23.47 -35.65 -13.35
N TRP A 396 -22.30 -35.18 -13.81
CA TRP A 396 -21.68 -33.94 -13.31
C TRP A 396 -22.43 -32.73 -13.81
N ILE A 397 -22.82 -31.87 -12.89
CA ILE A 397 -23.46 -30.59 -13.19
C ILE A 397 -22.38 -29.60 -13.60
N LEU A 398 -22.49 -29.08 -14.82
CA LEU A 398 -21.48 -28.23 -15.44
C LEU A 398 -21.77 -26.75 -15.17
N ILE A 399 -20.80 -26.04 -14.59
CA ILE A 399 -20.86 -24.60 -14.33
C ILE A 399 -19.67 -23.92 -15.04
N ASP A 400 -19.95 -23.03 -16.00
CA ASP A 400 -18.95 -22.27 -16.77
C ASP A 400 -18.44 -21.07 -15.95
N ARG A 401 -17.81 -21.35 -14.82
CA ARG A 401 -17.19 -20.38 -13.91
C ARG A 401 -15.82 -20.85 -13.46
N CYS A 402 -15.06 -19.97 -12.80
CA CYS A 402 -13.75 -20.33 -12.29
C CYS A 402 -13.88 -21.22 -11.05
N GLY A 403 -13.36 -22.44 -11.13
CA GLY A 403 -13.37 -23.35 -9.99
C GLY A 403 -12.48 -22.91 -8.83
N LYS A 404 -11.44 -22.10 -9.07
CA LYS A 404 -10.42 -21.71 -8.09
C LYS A 404 -10.96 -21.04 -6.81
N TYR A 405 -12.07 -20.31 -6.91
CA TYR A 405 -12.69 -19.58 -5.79
C TYR A 405 -13.92 -20.30 -5.24
N PHE A 406 -14.30 -21.43 -5.84
CA PHE A 406 -15.56 -22.10 -5.51
C PHE A 406 -15.48 -22.84 -4.17
N ASP A 407 -14.29 -23.19 -3.70
CA ASP A 407 -14.07 -23.70 -2.34
C ASP A 407 -14.56 -22.70 -1.28
N ASP A 408 -14.21 -21.43 -1.42
CA ASP A 408 -14.63 -20.37 -0.50
C ASP A 408 -16.13 -20.10 -0.58
N VAL A 409 -16.71 -20.18 -1.78
CA VAL A 409 -18.16 -20.12 -1.98
C VAL A 409 -18.85 -21.28 -1.23
N LEU A 410 -18.34 -22.51 -1.36
CA LEU A 410 -18.89 -23.67 -0.67
C LEU A 410 -18.71 -23.58 0.84
N ASN A 411 -17.55 -23.15 1.33
CA ASN A 411 -17.29 -22.97 2.75
C ASN A 411 -18.20 -21.89 3.35
N PHE A 412 -18.41 -20.78 2.64
CA PHE A 412 -19.39 -19.77 3.03
C PHE A 412 -20.81 -20.36 3.11
N LEU A 413 -21.25 -21.14 2.12
CA LEU A 413 -22.56 -21.80 2.18
C LEU A 413 -22.66 -22.83 3.31
N ARG A 414 -21.57 -23.50 3.69
CA ARG A 414 -21.55 -24.46 4.80
C ARG A 414 -21.62 -23.76 6.15
N ASP A 415 -20.74 -22.80 6.39
CA ASP A 415 -20.46 -22.25 7.73
C ASP A 415 -21.00 -20.83 7.95
N GLY A 416 -21.42 -20.14 6.88
CA GLY A 416 -21.86 -18.75 6.91
C GLY A 416 -20.71 -17.74 7.06
N LYS A 417 -19.46 -18.20 7.02
CA LYS A 417 -18.25 -17.38 7.12
C LYS A 417 -17.16 -17.96 6.21
N VAL A 418 -16.21 -17.13 5.80
CA VAL A 418 -15.01 -17.53 5.05
C VAL A 418 -13.80 -16.82 5.64
N ALA A 419 -12.66 -17.51 5.69
CA ALA A 419 -11.39 -16.87 6.03
C ALA A 419 -10.83 -16.24 4.75
N LEU A 420 -10.95 -14.91 4.62
CA LEU A 420 -10.41 -14.23 3.44
C LEU A 420 -8.87 -14.18 3.49
N PRO A 421 -8.18 -14.55 2.40
CA PRO A 421 -6.73 -14.45 2.33
C PRO A 421 -6.28 -12.98 2.29
N SER A 422 -5.03 -12.73 2.67
CA SER A 422 -4.43 -11.37 2.68
C SER A 422 -4.25 -10.74 1.29
N CYS A 423 -4.49 -11.49 0.21
CA CYS A 423 -4.27 -11.05 -1.16
C CYS A 423 -5.47 -10.27 -1.71
N LYS A 424 -5.31 -8.96 -1.95
CA LYS A 424 -6.35 -8.06 -2.50
C LYS A 424 -6.99 -8.60 -3.77
N ILE A 425 -6.16 -9.08 -4.69
CA ILE A 425 -6.58 -9.59 -5.99
C ILE A 425 -7.44 -10.85 -5.84
N TYR A 426 -7.09 -11.74 -4.91
CA TYR A 426 -7.89 -12.93 -4.65
C TYR A 426 -9.29 -12.56 -4.16
N VAL A 427 -9.39 -11.63 -3.19
CA VAL A 427 -10.69 -11.21 -2.63
C VAL A 427 -11.54 -10.47 -3.66
N GLN A 428 -10.94 -9.68 -4.56
CA GLN A 428 -11.66 -9.07 -5.68
C GLN A 428 -12.25 -10.12 -6.62
N GLN A 429 -11.51 -11.19 -6.92
CA GLN A 429 -12.00 -12.28 -7.76
C GLN A 429 -13.09 -13.10 -7.07
N LEU A 430 -12.94 -13.36 -5.76
CA LEU A 430 -14.00 -13.99 -4.96
C LEU A 430 -15.27 -13.12 -4.90
N LEU A 431 -15.15 -11.79 -4.84
CA LEU A 431 -16.28 -10.87 -4.90
C LEU A 431 -17.02 -10.96 -6.25
N ILE A 432 -16.28 -11.11 -7.36
CA ILE A 432 -16.87 -11.31 -8.70
C ILE A 432 -17.68 -12.62 -8.71
N GLU A 433 -17.11 -13.72 -8.21
CA GLU A 433 -17.82 -15.00 -8.13
C GLU A 433 -19.04 -14.92 -7.18
N ALA A 434 -18.91 -14.29 -6.03
CA ALA A 434 -20.02 -14.07 -5.09
C ALA A 434 -21.16 -13.28 -5.75
N SER A 435 -20.82 -12.26 -6.55
CA SER A 435 -21.78 -11.48 -7.33
C SER A 435 -22.47 -12.31 -8.41
N HIS A 436 -21.71 -13.14 -9.13
CA HIS A 436 -22.24 -14.05 -10.14
C HIS A 436 -23.28 -15.02 -9.55
N TYR A 437 -22.98 -15.62 -8.40
CA TYR A 437 -23.90 -16.53 -7.70
C TYR A 437 -24.99 -15.79 -6.90
N SER A 438 -24.98 -14.45 -6.86
CA SER A 438 -25.91 -13.62 -6.08
C SER A 438 -25.89 -13.92 -4.58
N LEU A 439 -24.70 -14.17 -4.02
CA LEU A 439 -24.49 -14.48 -2.60
C LEU A 439 -24.29 -13.19 -1.80
N ASN A 440 -25.38 -12.50 -1.47
CA ASN A 440 -25.35 -11.18 -0.80
C ASN A 440 -24.52 -11.16 0.48
N GLY A 441 -24.54 -12.24 1.28
CA GLY A 441 -23.74 -12.33 2.50
C GLY A 441 -22.24 -12.33 2.23
N LEU A 442 -21.79 -13.09 1.23
CA LEU A 442 -20.39 -13.17 0.81
C LEU A 442 -19.93 -11.89 0.10
N ILE A 443 -20.79 -11.28 -0.72
CA ILE A 443 -20.54 -9.97 -1.36
C ILE A 443 -20.19 -8.93 -0.30
N ARG A 444 -21.04 -8.80 0.73
CA ARG A 444 -20.81 -7.87 1.84
C ARG A 444 -19.52 -8.18 2.59
N PHE A 445 -19.19 -9.46 2.77
CA PHE A 445 -17.97 -9.88 3.46
C PHE A 445 -16.71 -9.44 2.71
N CYS A 446 -16.65 -9.69 1.40
CA CYS A 446 -15.53 -9.28 0.55
C CYS A 446 -15.44 -7.75 0.42
N GLN A 447 -16.57 -7.04 0.26
CA GLN A 447 -16.60 -5.58 0.16
C GLN A 447 -16.07 -4.92 1.43
N ASN A 448 -16.57 -5.32 2.61
CA ASN A 448 -16.08 -4.77 3.88
C ASN A 448 -14.56 -4.96 4.05
N TRP A 449 -14.04 -6.10 3.61
CA TRP A 449 -12.60 -6.34 3.64
C TRP A 449 -11.85 -5.45 2.64
N LEU A 450 -12.35 -5.28 1.41
CA LEU A 450 -11.76 -4.39 0.42
C LEU A 450 -11.82 -2.91 0.84
N ASP A 451 -12.90 -2.48 1.47
CA ASP A 451 -13.06 -1.13 2.00
C ASP A 451 -12.06 -0.87 3.14
N SER A 452 -11.78 -1.89 3.97
CA SER A 452 -10.73 -1.79 4.99
C SER A 452 -9.34 -1.58 4.37
N LEU A 453 -9.08 -2.16 3.18
CA LEU A 453 -7.87 -1.86 2.42
C LEU A 453 -7.90 -0.48 1.76
N HIS A 454 -9.05 -0.03 1.24
CA HIS A 454 -9.14 1.32 0.67
C HIS A 454 -8.84 2.39 1.71
N MET A 455 -9.31 2.21 2.95
CA MET A 455 -8.93 3.08 4.08
C MET A 455 -7.41 3.12 4.27
N SER A 456 -6.72 1.98 4.14
CA SER A 456 -5.25 1.97 4.18
C SER A 456 -4.60 2.70 3.00
N GLU A 457 -5.22 2.70 1.82
CA GLU A 457 -4.74 3.40 0.63
C GLU A 457 -4.98 4.92 0.70
N GLU A 458 -6.09 5.36 1.29
CA GLU A 458 -6.31 6.78 1.62
C GLU A 458 -5.35 7.28 2.70
N VAL A 459 -5.01 6.43 3.68
CA VAL A 459 -3.97 6.73 4.67
C VAL A 459 -2.63 6.94 4.00
N VAL A 460 -2.28 6.14 2.99
CA VAL A 460 -1.05 6.33 2.20
C VAL A 460 -1.01 7.69 1.49
N LYS A 461 -2.15 8.30 1.16
CA LYS A 461 -2.22 9.66 0.57
C LYS A 461 -1.96 10.77 1.59
N THR A 462 -1.98 10.49 2.89
CA THR A 462 -1.61 11.50 3.88
C THR A 462 -0.16 11.92 3.66
N CYS A 463 0.15 13.20 3.82
CA CYS A 463 1.53 13.68 3.68
C CYS A 463 2.38 13.02 4.77
N HIS A 464 3.53 12.47 4.44
CA HIS A 464 4.45 11.91 5.41
C HIS A 464 5.81 12.60 5.34
N ILE A 465 6.44 12.78 6.48
CA ILE A 465 7.86 13.09 6.57
C ILE A 465 8.60 11.89 7.15
N SER A 466 9.82 11.67 6.67
CA SER A 466 10.72 10.65 7.21
C SER A 466 11.61 11.27 8.27
N LEU A 467 11.51 10.79 9.52
CA LEU A 467 12.45 11.09 10.59
C LEU A 467 13.60 10.09 10.57
N VAL A 468 14.82 10.60 10.69
CA VAL A 468 16.06 9.82 10.65
C VAL A 468 17.04 10.30 11.70
N ASN A 469 17.90 9.39 12.15
CA ASN A 469 19.05 9.69 13.00
C ASN A 469 20.33 9.31 12.24
N SER A 470 20.87 10.26 11.46
CA SER A 470 22.01 9.99 10.57
C SER A 470 23.32 9.61 11.28
N SER A 471 23.44 9.85 12.59
CA SER A 471 24.58 9.39 13.39
C SER A 471 24.60 7.89 13.68
N GLU A 472 23.47 7.20 13.51
CA GLU A 472 23.33 5.76 13.81
C GLU A 472 23.19 4.90 12.54
N GLU A 473 22.58 5.44 11.47
CA GLU A 473 22.39 4.73 10.21
C GLU A 473 22.82 5.58 9.01
N LYS A 474 23.72 5.05 8.17
CA LYS A 474 24.11 5.68 6.92
C LYS A 474 22.94 5.56 5.94
N LEU A 475 22.17 6.65 5.80
CA LEU A 475 21.10 6.75 4.81
C LEU A 475 21.63 6.43 3.41
N SER A 476 21.16 5.32 2.84
CA SER A 476 21.52 4.93 1.47
C SER A 476 20.64 5.69 0.47
N LEU A 477 20.73 7.03 0.49
CA LEU A 477 20.07 7.92 -0.47
C LEU A 477 20.42 7.58 -1.92
N GLN A 478 21.53 6.85 -2.13
CA GLN A 478 21.97 6.35 -3.43
C GLN A 478 20.95 5.45 -4.15
N TYR A 479 20.01 4.83 -3.43
CA TYR A 479 18.96 3.99 -4.03
C TYR A 479 17.63 4.73 -4.18
N VAL A 480 17.53 5.96 -3.70
CA VAL A 480 16.30 6.76 -3.78
C VAL A 480 16.21 7.39 -5.16
N LYS A 481 15.23 6.94 -5.97
CA LYS A 481 15.05 7.41 -7.35
C LYS A 481 14.28 8.74 -7.48
N ARG A 482 13.55 9.14 -6.44
CA ARG A 482 12.83 10.43 -6.36
C ARG A 482 13.73 11.53 -5.76
N PRO A 483 13.50 12.81 -6.06
CA PRO A 483 14.23 13.88 -5.40
C PRO A 483 13.97 13.90 -3.90
N VAL A 484 14.95 14.39 -3.16
CA VAL A 484 14.93 14.43 -1.70
C VAL A 484 15.23 15.83 -1.22
N ILE A 485 14.40 16.35 -0.31
CA ILE A 485 14.70 17.54 0.47
C ILE A 485 14.91 17.09 1.92
N LYS A 486 16.13 17.31 2.42
CA LYS A 486 16.52 16.98 3.78
C LYS A 486 16.74 18.25 4.59
N LEU A 487 16.03 18.37 5.71
CA LEU A 487 16.28 19.40 6.72
C LEU A 487 17.04 18.78 7.89
N THR A 488 18.21 19.32 8.20
CA THR A 488 19.05 18.89 9.31
C THR A 488 18.95 19.90 10.44
N ILE A 489 18.63 19.45 11.66
CA ILE A 489 18.55 20.31 12.85
C ILE A 489 19.31 19.69 14.01
N ASN A 490 20.24 20.44 14.60
CA ASN A 490 21.00 20.02 15.77
C ASN A 490 21.19 21.17 16.79
N ARG A 491 20.41 21.16 17.88
CA ARG A 491 20.57 22.11 19.01
C ARG A 491 21.64 21.68 20.03
N LYS A 492 22.19 20.47 19.93
CA LYS A 492 23.18 19.89 20.85
C LYS A 492 24.50 19.57 20.14
N HIS A 493 25.10 20.59 19.54
CA HIS A 493 26.38 20.47 18.86
C HIS A 493 27.54 20.30 19.88
N GLN A 494 28.49 19.39 19.62
CA GLN A 494 29.62 19.12 20.54
C GLN A 494 30.69 20.23 20.57
N LYS A 495 30.99 20.85 19.43
CA LYS A 495 32.01 21.92 19.24
C LYS A 495 31.52 23.38 19.38
N TYR A 496 30.30 23.69 18.95
CA TYR A 496 29.71 25.04 18.95
C TYR A 496 28.50 25.11 19.88
N ALA A 497 28.27 26.26 20.49
CA ALA A 497 27.09 26.48 21.32
C ALA A 497 25.96 27.10 20.47
N TYR A 498 24.79 26.46 20.48
CA TYR A 498 23.55 27.07 19.97
C TYR A 498 23.26 28.36 20.74
N CYS A 499 23.08 29.47 20.03
CA CYS A 499 22.68 30.73 20.66
C CYS A 499 21.17 30.72 20.92
N ALA A 500 20.75 30.33 22.13
CA ALA A 500 19.36 30.34 22.54
C ALA A 500 18.87 31.78 22.79
N ASN A 501 18.58 32.50 21.70
CA ASN A 501 17.98 33.83 21.73
C ASN A 501 16.71 33.89 20.87
N ALA A 502 15.84 34.86 21.17
CA ALA A 502 14.53 35.00 20.55
C ALA A 502 14.57 35.01 19.01
N ALA A 503 15.55 35.69 18.41
CA ALA A 503 15.68 35.77 16.95
C ALA A 503 16.10 34.42 16.34
N THR A 504 16.98 33.69 17.02
CA THR A 504 17.50 32.39 16.58
C THR A 504 16.45 31.30 16.71
N ASP A 505 15.72 31.24 17.83
CA ASP A 505 14.61 30.30 18.02
C ASP A 505 13.49 30.58 17.01
N ALA A 506 13.13 31.85 16.80
CA ALA A 506 12.12 32.24 15.82
C ALA A 506 12.50 31.87 14.37
N ASN A 507 13.77 32.03 13.98
CA ASN A 507 14.24 31.63 12.65
C ASN A 507 14.28 30.10 12.49
N LEU A 508 14.61 29.35 13.54
CA LEU A 508 14.56 27.89 13.51
C LEU A 508 13.12 27.38 13.33
N LEU A 509 12.16 27.98 14.05
CA LEU A 509 10.73 27.70 13.87
C LEU A 509 10.25 28.00 12.45
N LYS A 510 10.68 29.13 11.84
CA LYS A 510 10.35 29.44 10.43
C LYS A 510 10.90 28.40 9.45
N ASN A 511 12.11 27.88 9.66
CA ASN A 511 12.67 26.81 8.83
C ASN A 511 11.84 25.52 8.94
N LEU A 512 11.46 25.12 10.16
CA LEU A 512 10.60 23.97 10.41
C LEU A 512 9.21 24.13 9.76
N GLU A 513 8.60 25.31 9.91
CA GLU A 513 7.31 25.64 9.29
C GLU A 513 7.37 25.58 7.76
N LEU A 514 8.44 26.12 7.16
CA LEU A 514 8.65 26.07 5.72
C LEU A 514 8.81 24.61 5.23
N PHE A 515 9.51 23.78 6.01
CA PHE A 515 9.68 22.36 5.68
C PHE A 515 8.35 21.62 5.64
N ASP A 516 7.49 21.81 6.66
CA ASP A 516 6.15 21.19 6.66
C ASP A 516 5.29 21.69 5.49
N LYS A 517 5.36 23.00 5.16
CA LYS A 517 4.62 23.58 4.03
C LYS A 517 5.06 23.00 2.69
N LEU A 518 6.37 22.85 2.49
CA LEU A 518 6.92 22.23 1.28
C LEU A 518 6.55 20.74 1.22
N ALA A 519 6.61 20.03 2.35
CA ALA A 519 6.19 18.63 2.45
C ALA A 519 4.74 18.46 2.04
N LEU A 520 3.83 19.27 2.58
CA LEU A 520 2.41 19.24 2.21
C LEU A 520 2.17 19.55 0.74
N ARG A 521 2.90 20.52 0.18
CA ARG A 521 2.74 20.96 -1.21
C ARG A 521 3.29 19.97 -2.23
N PHE A 522 4.35 19.25 -1.89
CA PHE A 522 5.10 18.40 -2.81
C PHE A 522 5.19 16.93 -2.36
N LYS A 523 4.30 16.48 -1.47
CA LYS A 523 4.27 15.13 -0.87
C LYS A 523 4.32 13.99 -1.89
N ASP A 524 3.73 14.21 -3.06
CA ASP A 524 3.64 13.19 -4.11
C ASP A 524 4.90 13.16 -5.00
N ARG A 525 5.75 14.19 -4.96
CA ARG A 525 6.90 14.29 -5.88
C ARG A 525 8.26 14.21 -5.18
N ILE A 526 8.35 14.73 -3.96
CA ILE A 526 9.60 14.87 -3.24
C ILE A 526 9.55 14.07 -1.94
N LEU A 527 10.63 13.35 -1.64
CA LEU A 527 10.85 12.80 -0.31
C LEU A 527 11.32 13.88 0.66
N PHE A 528 10.58 14.07 1.74
CA PHE A 528 10.97 14.99 2.81
C PHE A 528 11.58 14.22 3.97
N ILE A 529 12.84 14.53 4.28
CA ILE A 529 13.59 13.91 5.39
C ILE A 529 13.92 14.98 6.42
N LYS A 530 13.60 14.71 7.68
CA LYS A 530 14.06 15.52 8.80
C LYS A 530 15.10 14.72 9.58
N ASP A 531 16.34 15.19 9.51
CA ASP A 531 17.47 14.61 10.21
C ASP A 531 17.69 15.31 11.55
N VAL A 532 17.50 14.53 12.63
CA VAL A 532 17.66 14.98 14.01
C VAL A 532 18.92 14.40 14.67
N GLY A 533 19.82 13.82 13.86
CA GLY A 533 21.08 13.24 14.30
C GLY A 533 22.18 14.26 14.63
N LEU A 534 23.36 13.75 15.02
CA LEU A 534 24.52 14.54 15.43
C LEU A 534 25.26 15.14 14.21
N SER A 535 24.62 16.07 13.50
CA SER A 535 25.26 16.86 12.44
C SER A 535 26.19 17.95 12.99
N ASN A 536 27.21 18.32 12.22
CA ASN A 536 28.08 19.47 12.50
C ASN A 536 27.39 20.82 12.20
N GLU A 537 26.21 20.82 11.59
CA GLU A 537 25.41 22.01 11.29
C GLU A 537 24.21 22.10 12.23
N ILE A 538 23.92 23.30 12.74
CA ILE A 538 22.75 23.55 13.62
C ILE A 538 21.46 23.53 12.81
N CYS A 539 21.46 24.14 11.62
CA CYS A 539 20.35 24.14 10.68
C CYS A 539 20.90 24.18 9.25
N SER A 540 20.58 23.19 8.43
CA SER A 540 20.89 23.20 7.00
C SER A 540 19.87 22.42 6.17
N TRP A 541 19.69 22.86 4.93
CA TRP A 541 18.86 22.20 3.94
C TRP A 541 19.76 21.54 2.89
N SER A 542 19.54 20.26 2.61
CA SER A 542 20.17 19.55 1.49
C SER A 542 19.11 19.16 0.47
N PHE A 543 19.41 19.41 -0.79
CA PHE A 543 18.56 19.13 -1.94
C PHE A 543 19.26 18.08 -2.80
N TYR A 544 18.64 16.92 -2.98
CA TYR A 544 19.15 15.83 -3.81
C TYR A 544 18.24 15.65 -5.02
N THR A 545 18.83 15.67 -6.20
CA THR A 545 18.14 15.31 -7.44
C THR A 545 18.24 13.81 -7.71
N SER A 546 17.43 13.28 -8.63
CA SER A 546 17.55 11.90 -9.13
C SER A 546 18.94 11.59 -9.71
N SER A 547 19.66 12.61 -10.18
CA SER A 547 21.06 12.56 -10.63
C SER A 547 22.10 12.65 -9.49
N GLN A 548 21.67 12.55 -8.23
CA GLN A 548 22.51 12.54 -7.01
C GLN A 548 23.36 13.79 -6.78
N LYS A 549 23.05 14.93 -7.43
CA LYS A 549 23.74 16.19 -7.15
C LYS A 549 23.17 16.81 -5.86
N GLU A 550 23.98 16.87 -4.82
CA GLU A 550 23.65 17.57 -3.58
C GLU A 550 23.90 19.07 -3.72
N VAL A 551 22.87 19.88 -3.45
CA VAL A 551 23.01 21.31 -3.18
C VAL A 551 22.67 21.53 -1.72
N GLN A 552 23.56 22.19 -0.97
CA GLN A 552 23.32 22.51 0.44
C GLN A 552 23.16 24.01 0.65
N VAL A 553 22.17 24.39 1.44
CA VAL A 553 21.96 25.74 1.96
C VAL A 553 22.16 25.69 3.47
N SER A 554 23.31 26.17 3.94
CA SER A 554 23.53 26.36 5.39
C SER A 554 22.70 27.56 5.87
N CYS A 555 21.98 27.38 6.95
CA CYS A 555 21.19 28.40 7.62
C CYS A 555 21.89 28.89 8.90
N THR A 556 23.21 28.72 8.96
CA THR A 556 23.98 28.85 10.17
C THR A 556 25.09 29.89 9.97
N THR A 557 25.14 30.93 10.80
CA THR A 557 26.22 31.92 10.77
C THR A 557 26.95 32.00 12.10
N ALA A 558 28.29 32.08 12.03
CA ALA A 558 29.14 32.25 13.21
C ALA A 558 29.16 33.73 13.60
N SER A 559 28.85 34.05 14.85
CA SER A 559 28.99 35.42 15.34
C SER A 559 30.47 35.79 15.41
N GLY A 560 30.90 36.71 14.55
CA GLY A 560 32.20 37.37 14.64
C GLY A 560 32.02 38.88 14.65
N SER A 561 32.20 39.52 15.81
CA SER A 561 32.64 40.91 15.83
C SER A 561 33.42 41.24 17.11
N SER A 562 34.69 41.57 16.90
CA SER A 562 35.45 42.66 17.53
C SER A 562 35.00 43.16 18.91
N HIS A 563 35.90 43.00 19.88
CA HIS A 563 35.96 43.69 21.17
C HIS A 563 34.81 43.44 22.16
N ALA A 564 34.87 42.33 22.89
CA ALA A 564 34.78 42.33 24.36
C ALA A 564 34.97 40.91 24.93
N LEU A 565 36.02 40.77 25.75
CA LEU A 565 36.14 39.89 26.92
C LEU A 565 35.85 38.38 26.76
N ALA A 566 36.97 37.65 26.63
CA ALA A 566 37.38 36.53 27.48
C ALA A 566 36.36 35.40 27.81
N ILE A 567 36.73 34.20 27.35
CA ILE A 567 36.26 32.87 27.80
C ILE A 567 34.81 32.54 27.41
N ASP A 568 34.51 32.24 26.13
CA ASP A 568 33.38 31.34 25.85
C ASP A 568 33.37 30.77 24.43
N LYS A 569 32.74 29.60 24.26
CA LYS A 569 32.59 28.89 22.99
C LYS A 569 32.03 29.81 21.90
N ARG A 570 32.54 29.73 20.67
CA ARG A 570 31.95 30.44 19.50
C ARG A 570 30.45 30.11 19.44
N GLN A 571 29.61 31.15 19.52
CA GLN A 571 28.17 31.02 19.40
C GLN A 571 27.75 31.04 17.93
N THR A 572 26.64 30.37 17.68
CA THR A 572 26.13 30.17 16.34
C THR A 572 24.66 30.60 16.27
N LEU A 573 24.36 31.43 15.28
CA LEU A 573 23.02 31.97 15.00
C LEU A 573 22.37 31.20 13.84
N VAL A 574 21.04 31.19 13.82
CA VAL A 574 20.23 30.57 12.76
C VAL A 574 19.58 31.67 11.94
N GLU A 575 19.74 31.56 10.62
CA GLU A 575 19.15 32.44 9.62
C GLU A 575 17.95 31.76 8.94
N PHE A 576 17.13 32.58 8.27
CA PHE A 576 16.01 32.10 7.48
C PHE A 576 16.10 32.63 6.04
N PRO A 577 16.92 32.01 5.17
CA PRO A 577 17.09 32.41 3.79
C PRO A 577 15.93 31.89 2.91
N GLU A 578 14.70 32.33 3.21
CA GLU A 578 13.45 31.84 2.62
C GLU A 578 13.48 31.75 1.09
N ALA A 579 13.85 32.84 0.41
CA ALA A 579 13.87 32.91 -1.04
C ALA A 579 14.80 31.86 -1.67
N ARG A 580 15.99 31.67 -1.09
CA ARG A 580 16.98 30.70 -1.58
C ARG A 580 16.51 29.26 -1.35
N ILE A 581 15.86 28.98 -0.21
CA ILE A 581 15.29 27.65 0.08
C ILE A 581 14.19 27.32 -0.93
N TYR A 582 13.28 28.29 -1.20
CA TYR A 582 12.23 28.12 -2.20
C TYR A 582 12.78 27.91 -3.61
N GLU A 583 13.78 28.71 -4.01
CA GLU A 583 14.44 28.58 -5.30
C GLU A 583 15.03 27.19 -5.50
N GLU A 584 15.80 26.68 -4.52
CA GLU A 584 16.39 25.34 -4.62
C GLU A 584 15.34 24.23 -4.57
N ALA A 585 14.25 24.39 -3.81
CA ALA A 585 13.12 23.46 -3.84
C ALA A 585 12.48 23.39 -5.25
N MET A 586 12.31 24.53 -5.92
CA MET A 586 11.78 24.57 -7.29
C MET A 586 12.79 23.97 -8.29
N ASN A 587 14.08 24.27 -8.14
CA ASN A 587 15.13 23.69 -8.99
C ASN A 587 15.20 22.16 -8.84
N THR A 588 14.96 21.64 -7.64
CA THR A 588 14.91 20.20 -7.36
C THR A 588 13.81 19.51 -8.15
N LEU A 589 12.63 20.15 -8.28
CA LEU A 589 11.52 19.68 -9.11
C LEU A 589 11.84 19.78 -10.61
N LEU A 590 12.41 20.90 -11.06
CA LEU A 590 12.70 21.10 -12.50
C LEU A 590 13.75 20.12 -13.03
N ARG A 591 14.67 19.65 -12.16
CA ARG A 591 15.72 18.68 -12.51
C ARG A 591 15.24 17.23 -12.55
N GLU A 592 13.96 16.94 -12.26
CA GLU A 592 13.34 15.60 -12.42
C GLU A 592 13.29 15.14 -13.88
N ASN A 593 13.26 16.07 -14.84
CA ASN A 593 12.89 15.79 -16.24
C ASN A 593 14.05 15.67 -17.25
N ILE A 594 15.30 15.50 -16.81
CA ILE A 594 16.45 15.38 -17.74
C ILE A 594 16.91 13.91 -17.80
N PRO A 595 16.65 13.17 -18.90
CA PRO A 595 17.12 11.82 -19.06
C PRO A 595 18.66 11.78 -19.04
N SER A 596 19.23 10.93 -18.20
CA SER A 596 20.68 10.67 -18.15
C SER A 596 21.13 9.62 -19.18
N ALA A 597 20.46 9.53 -20.32
CA ALA A 597 20.86 8.61 -21.39
C ALA A 597 21.84 9.32 -22.35
N PRO A 598 22.98 8.70 -22.71
CA PRO A 598 23.83 9.23 -23.77
C PRO A 598 23.03 9.28 -25.07
N CYS A 599 22.89 10.47 -25.65
CA CYS A 599 22.12 10.67 -26.86
C CYS A 599 22.85 9.99 -28.03
N THR A 600 22.38 8.82 -28.48
CA THR A 600 22.96 8.12 -29.63
C THR A 600 22.38 8.57 -30.98
N ASP A 601 21.41 9.48 -31.02
CA ASP A 601 20.84 9.98 -32.27
C ASP A 601 20.98 11.50 -32.42
N ALA A 602 22.01 11.88 -33.17
CA ALA A 602 22.17 13.23 -33.70
C ALA A 602 21.14 13.49 -34.81
N GLY A 603 19.89 13.77 -34.45
CA GLY A 603 18.85 14.09 -35.44
C GLY A 603 17.45 14.45 -34.93
N SER A 604 17.18 14.35 -33.62
CA SER A 604 15.84 14.68 -33.08
C SER A 604 15.70 16.18 -32.73
N PRO A 605 14.54 16.82 -32.96
CA PRO A 605 14.27 18.21 -32.54
C PRO A 605 14.34 18.43 -31.01
N LEU A 606 14.41 17.36 -30.21
CA LEU A 606 14.50 17.39 -28.75
C LEU A 606 15.94 17.63 -28.21
N VAL A 607 16.95 17.73 -29.08
CA VAL A 607 18.37 17.85 -28.68
C VAL A 607 18.72 19.17 -27.98
N LYS A 608 17.84 20.19 -28.00
CA LYS A 608 18.13 21.50 -27.36
C LYS A 608 18.13 21.51 -25.82
N GLN A 609 17.82 20.40 -25.15
CA GLN A 609 17.75 20.34 -23.67
C GLN A 609 18.79 19.40 -23.01
N CYS A 610 19.78 18.88 -23.75
CA CYS A 610 20.85 18.07 -23.16
C CYS A 610 22.03 18.93 -22.68
N GLN A 611 22.42 18.78 -21.41
CA GLN A 611 23.53 19.52 -20.79
C GLN A 611 24.89 19.21 -21.45
N HIS A 612 25.05 18.03 -22.06
CA HIS A 612 26.24 17.64 -22.83
C HIS A 612 26.35 18.39 -24.17
N CYS A 613 25.22 18.77 -24.78
CA CYS A 613 25.20 19.57 -26.02
C CYS A 613 25.45 21.05 -25.73
N LEU A 614 25.05 21.54 -24.56
CA LEU A 614 25.27 22.94 -24.12
C LEU A 614 26.73 23.23 -23.76
N SER A 615 27.48 22.27 -23.22
CA SER A 615 28.91 22.41 -22.94
C SER A 615 29.81 22.28 -24.18
N SER A 616 29.24 21.92 -25.33
CA SER A 616 29.96 21.70 -26.59
C SER A 616 29.89 22.89 -27.56
N ILE A 617 29.23 23.99 -27.16
CA ILE A 617 29.23 25.22 -27.95
C ILE A 617 30.57 25.91 -27.70
N SER A 618 31.49 25.76 -28.65
CA SER A 618 32.75 26.52 -28.69
C SER A 618 32.42 28.00 -28.66
N GLY A 619 32.98 28.71 -27.67
CA GLY A 619 32.87 30.15 -27.57
C GLY A 619 33.55 30.80 -28.76
N ASP A 620 32.75 31.41 -29.63
CA ASP A 620 33.11 32.60 -30.39
C ASP A 620 31.81 33.27 -30.84
N GLU A 621 31.83 34.61 -30.78
CA GLU A 621 30.77 35.56 -31.15
C GLU A 621 29.57 35.72 -30.19
N VAL A 622 29.80 36.45 -29.09
CA VAL A 622 28.81 37.43 -28.62
C VAL A 622 29.52 38.74 -28.34
N THR A 623 29.39 39.68 -29.27
CA THR A 623 29.76 41.08 -29.10
C THR A 623 28.91 41.72 -28.01
N HIS A 624 29.59 42.50 -27.17
CA HIS A 624 28.98 43.42 -26.22
C HIS A 624 27.96 44.33 -26.91
N ASP A 625 26.76 44.44 -26.35
CA ASP A 625 26.10 45.75 -26.34
C ASP A 625 25.33 46.01 -25.05
N LYS A 626 25.56 47.21 -24.51
CA LYS A 626 24.98 47.72 -23.27
C LYS A 626 23.63 48.37 -23.55
N ALA A 627 22.79 48.35 -22.51
CA ALA A 627 21.62 49.21 -22.29
C ALA A 627 20.34 48.82 -23.04
N THR A 628 19.32 48.38 -22.30
CA THR A 628 18.22 49.24 -21.87
C THR A 628 17.23 48.48 -20.98
N SER A 629 16.78 49.17 -19.94
CA SER A 629 15.70 48.80 -19.03
C SER A 629 14.36 48.65 -19.74
N SER A 630 13.67 47.52 -19.57
CA SER A 630 12.20 47.49 -19.48
C SER A 630 11.70 46.12 -19.01
N LEU A 631 10.84 46.14 -17.98
CA LEU A 631 10.01 45.01 -17.57
C LEU A 631 9.23 44.45 -18.77
N LYS A 632 9.28 43.13 -18.97
CA LYS A 632 8.28 42.42 -19.78
C LYS A 632 7.67 41.28 -18.96
N THR A 633 6.40 41.48 -18.65
CA THR A 633 5.42 40.49 -18.24
C THR A 633 5.41 39.33 -19.24
N VAL A 634 5.57 38.10 -18.77
CA VAL A 634 5.41 36.89 -19.60
C VAL A 634 4.08 36.25 -19.25
N HIS A 635 3.13 36.30 -20.17
CA HIS A 635 1.96 35.43 -20.19
C HIS A 635 2.41 34.01 -20.57
N GLY A 636 2.03 33.01 -19.76
CA GLY A 636 2.16 31.59 -20.13
C GLY A 636 1.03 31.14 -21.05
N PRO A 637 1.23 30.10 -21.89
CA PRO A 637 0.14 29.45 -22.62
C PRO A 637 -0.64 28.49 -21.70
N PRO A 638 -1.90 28.13 -22.05
CA PRO A 638 -2.90 27.58 -21.13
C PRO A 638 -2.60 26.17 -20.62
#